data_AF-A0A9W6FFZ8-F1
#
_entry.id   AF-A0A9W6FFZ8-F1
#
_cell.length_a   1.000
_cell.length_b   1.000
_cell.length_c   1.000
_cell.angle_alpha   90.00
_cell.angle_beta   90.00
_cell.angle_gamma   90.00
#
_symmetry.space_group_name_H-M   'P 1'
#
loop_
_entity.id
_entity.type
_entity.pdbx_description
1 polymer ?
#
loop_
_entity_poly.entity_id
_entity_poly.type
_entity_poly.pdbx_seq_one_letter_code
_entity_poly.pdbx_strand_id
1 'polypeptide(L)'
;MRIKDILNSPKCSKIFSEIQEFVKLSLFDYNNAVERDSKREGFCFSDKDIFDFVWGTVNFSGAEICVLDSPLLQRLRRIHQLGLASNVYCNADSSRFSHTIGVTEVSDRMTRVIKKRLNMTLGEGQGEIYDIGEIVRLAAIFHDTGHMFFSHVSELYFAYDKSFPRYEEVLAAKSYFCENTSSNVSLHELFSVMIVNSEETLRLFSLIAPRMKKSRLVQKEHYEQLAEYISCLIIGIPIDKFILPYSAIINSAIDADKLDYLSRDSACTKVPIAVDIARIIQKLDVVNIKEIEYPAIWNDTTSDAVPLKIMAIKSSAKKVFWQLSNARSNMYDSVYYHHKVLTAESMFRKMLRKLYEIEDETNLSFTKIMKLTDDMFNEYWKLILLKPENREIEGVGEVSNLIKNIRERNLYKRVASFSRNSFDGSLSCIKSFFNQVIQDSLSDKYFHFCDLMNEEYGKICRLLNIQNDVHQPFEFMFVFSKYEAMSSMPIESGDGFCVWSSTLMKQETMEAGKKSQQEQFYLLTNCKDRKIVYLALEKVLTKFGIEQLARDSAICSKVPYEEMDKTRMRLLELGYYNDSLYLLQSENFLRLLDKKAFKIVVDKYRSFLGVNSCRITEESLIKFLRQFLWLEMDKNELRLLLDGILKLLLNAYYLDRESFSTQVGKLIEELSALEYGDKHIVTLGGLFDSAKHLMYYFNDIRGGTNVIFDGSLEGALKNISADDCLCFFDDGAYSGKQVISIFQEMMGVPLNERTTNEHHVDELSQENKEKIKKTNIVLAYLCFNKRSEHYIKEELQKLGIENITILFVKDLSEKIFNTHNSIFLNENQKKIVEKWLTKIGYEILLSSKKISDEEYKPRWSEKRIREAALGYNDAQQLVVFSTNIPTYSITAFWANGDLGTHKWMGLFQRTVKD
;
A
#
# COMPACT_ATOMS: atom_id res chain seq x y z
N MET A 1 -27.02 37.64 -13.12
CA MET A 1 -25.59 38.06 -13.17
C MET A 1 -24.99 37.38 -14.40
N ARG A 2 -24.26 38.08 -15.27
CA ARG A 2 -23.67 37.49 -16.48
C ARG A 2 -22.24 36.99 -16.22
N ILE A 3 -21.74 36.06 -17.03
CA ILE A 3 -20.36 35.56 -16.96
C ILE A 3 -19.37 36.72 -17.06
N LYS A 4 -19.60 37.67 -17.98
CA LYS A 4 -18.76 38.86 -18.13
C LYS A 4 -18.69 39.71 -16.85
N ASP A 5 -19.76 39.77 -16.06
CA ASP A 5 -19.78 40.50 -14.79
C ASP A 5 -18.90 39.79 -13.74
N ILE A 6 -18.93 38.44 -13.71
CA ILE A 6 -18.07 37.62 -12.84
C ILE A 6 -16.60 37.81 -13.20
N LEU A 7 -16.26 37.79 -14.49
CA LEU A 7 -14.88 37.95 -14.98
C LEU A 7 -14.31 39.35 -14.71
N ASN A 8 -15.16 40.38 -14.70
CA ASN A 8 -14.77 41.76 -14.36
C ASN A 8 -14.68 42.01 -12.85
N SER A 9 -15.02 41.04 -12.00
CA SER A 9 -14.88 41.17 -10.55
C SER A 9 -13.43 41.40 -10.14
N PRO A 10 -13.15 42.05 -9.00
CA PRO A 10 -11.77 42.26 -8.51
C PRO A 10 -10.95 40.98 -8.35
N LYS A 11 -11.61 39.83 -8.12
CA LYS A 11 -10.95 38.53 -7.98
C LYS A 11 -10.49 37.95 -9.32
N CYS A 12 -11.14 38.30 -10.43
CA CYS A 12 -10.84 37.75 -11.77
C CYS A 12 -10.21 38.77 -12.72
N SER A 13 -10.44 40.06 -12.52
CA SER A 13 -10.17 41.13 -13.50
C SER A 13 -8.71 41.26 -13.90
N LYS A 14 -7.77 41.01 -12.98
CA LYS A 14 -6.33 41.07 -13.26
C LYS A 14 -5.90 39.98 -14.25
N ILE A 15 -6.25 38.71 -13.98
CA ILE A 15 -5.98 37.59 -14.89
C ILE A 15 -6.76 37.80 -16.20
N PHE A 16 -8.02 38.23 -16.12
CA PHE A 16 -8.85 38.46 -17.30
C PHE A 16 -8.24 39.53 -18.23
N SER A 17 -7.70 40.62 -17.68
CA SER A 17 -6.99 41.65 -18.44
C SER A 17 -5.76 41.10 -19.19
N GLU A 18 -4.98 40.23 -18.54
CA GLU A 18 -3.83 39.59 -19.19
C GLU A 18 -4.24 38.64 -20.32
N ILE A 19 -5.33 37.90 -20.14
CA ILE A 19 -5.90 37.04 -21.19
C ILE A 19 -6.46 37.90 -22.34
N GLN A 20 -7.12 39.02 -22.06
CA GLN A 20 -7.57 39.94 -23.09
C GLN A 20 -6.40 40.49 -23.93
N GLU A 21 -5.29 40.86 -23.29
CA GLU A 21 -4.10 41.31 -24.00
C GLU A 21 -3.49 40.18 -24.87
N PHE A 22 -3.49 38.93 -24.38
CA PHE A 22 -3.08 37.78 -25.19
C PHE A 22 -3.97 37.60 -26.44
N VAL A 23 -5.29 37.70 -26.27
CA VAL A 23 -6.22 37.56 -27.38
C VAL A 23 -6.08 38.72 -28.36
N LYS A 24 -5.88 39.95 -27.86
CA LYS A 24 -5.62 41.12 -28.69
C LYS A 24 -4.40 40.92 -29.58
N LEU A 25 -3.29 40.45 -28.99
CA LEU A 25 -2.06 40.16 -29.73
C LEU A 25 -2.22 39.00 -30.73
N SER A 26 -3.24 38.16 -30.57
CA SER A 26 -3.51 37.01 -31.45
C SER A 26 -4.53 37.33 -32.56
N LEU A 27 -5.50 38.21 -32.30
CA LEU A 27 -6.64 38.44 -33.18
C LEU A 27 -6.71 39.85 -33.80
N PHE A 28 -6.06 40.87 -33.23
CA PHE A 28 -6.25 42.26 -33.69
C PHE A 28 -5.92 42.45 -35.18
N ASP A 29 -4.72 42.05 -35.61
CA ASP A 29 -4.28 42.16 -37.01
C ASP A 29 -5.07 41.23 -37.93
N TYR A 30 -5.44 40.05 -37.42
CA TYR A 30 -6.26 39.09 -38.15
C TYR A 30 -7.66 39.65 -38.43
N ASN A 31 -8.34 40.16 -37.39
CA ASN A 31 -9.64 40.81 -37.49
C ASN A 31 -9.60 42.01 -38.43
N ASN A 32 -8.55 42.85 -38.35
CA ASN A 32 -8.35 43.97 -39.26
C ASN A 32 -8.22 43.51 -40.73
N ALA A 33 -7.46 42.44 -40.97
CA ALA A 33 -7.32 41.86 -42.31
C ALA A 33 -8.66 41.31 -42.82
N VAL A 34 -9.35 40.48 -42.03
CA VAL A 34 -10.66 39.91 -42.39
C VAL A 34 -11.68 41.02 -42.68
N GLU A 35 -11.74 42.05 -41.84
CA GLU A 35 -12.67 43.17 -42.03
C GLU A 35 -12.36 43.97 -43.30
N ARG A 36 -11.07 44.29 -43.54
CA ARG A 36 -10.62 45.01 -44.74
C ARG A 36 -10.93 44.21 -46.00
N ASP A 37 -10.60 42.92 -46.01
CA ASP A 37 -10.75 42.06 -47.17
C ASP A 37 -12.25 41.80 -47.43
N SER A 38 -13.05 41.64 -46.36
CA SER A 38 -14.52 41.56 -46.44
C SER A 38 -15.17 42.81 -47.04
N LYS A 39 -14.62 44.00 -46.79
CA LYS A 39 -15.09 45.27 -47.40
C LYS A 39 -14.68 45.40 -48.87
N ARG A 40 -13.54 44.84 -49.27
CA ARG A 40 -12.98 44.97 -50.62
C ARG A 40 -13.53 43.92 -51.60
N GLU A 41 -13.56 42.66 -51.18
CA GLU A 41 -13.78 41.50 -52.06
C GLU A 41 -14.96 40.63 -51.62
N GLY A 42 -15.64 41.02 -50.53
CA GLY A 42 -16.63 40.17 -49.86
C GLY A 42 -15.98 39.18 -48.90
N PHE A 43 -16.79 38.43 -48.16
CA PHE A 43 -16.26 37.48 -47.16
C PHE A 43 -15.57 36.30 -47.87
N CYS A 44 -14.24 36.24 -47.77
CA CYS A 44 -13.40 35.34 -48.56
C CYS A 44 -13.34 33.88 -48.06
N PHE A 45 -13.95 33.58 -46.91
CA PHE A 45 -13.96 32.21 -46.37
C PHE A 45 -15.14 31.41 -46.94
N SER A 46 -14.82 30.27 -47.55
CA SER A 46 -15.78 29.30 -48.08
C SER A 46 -15.91 28.09 -47.16
N ASP A 47 -16.99 27.34 -47.33
CA ASP A 47 -17.18 26.05 -46.67
C ASP A 47 -16.04 25.11 -47.08
N LYS A 48 -15.45 24.40 -46.12
CA LYS A 48 -14.32 23.49 -46.35
C LYS A 48 -14.55 22.16 -45.65
N ASP A 49 -14.01 21.13 -46.29
CA ASP A 49 -13.90 19.78 -45.74
C ASP A 49 -12.50 19.56 -45.17
N ILE A 50 -12.44 19.12 -43.91
CA ILE A 50 -11.19 18.79 -43.23
C ILE A 50 -11.23 17.30 -42.87
N PHE A 51 -10.23 16.54 -43.31
CA PHE A 51 -10.12 15.13 -42.96
C PHE A 51 -9.57 14.97 -41.53
N ASP A 52 -10.29 14.20 -40.71
CA ASP A 52 -9.88 13.73 -39.39
C ASP A 52 -9.77 12.20 -39.41
N PHE A 53 -8.70 11.67 -38.82
CA PHE A 53 -8.41 10.23 -38.91
C PHE A 53 -9.32 9.36 -38.02
N VAL A 54 -10.02 9.95 -37.04
CA VAL A 54 -10.98 9.26 -36.16
C VAL A 54 -12.38 9.34 -36.76
N TRP A 55 -12.78 10.53 -37.19
CA TRP A 55 -14.16 10.83 -37.58
C TRP A 55 -14.42 10.89 -39.09
N GLY A 56 -13.36 10.83 -39.91
CA GLY A 56 -13.43 10.98 -41.36
C GLY A 56 -13.49 12.44 -41.79
N THR A 57 -14.18 12.73 -42.89
CA THR A 57 -14.32 14.10 -43.38
C THR A 57 -15.30 14.90 -42.55
N VAL A 58 -14.83 15.96 -41.91
CA VAL A 58 -15.62 16.92 -41.13
C VAL A 58 -15.85 18.18 -41.95
N ASN A 59 -17.11 18.59 -42.05
CA ASN A 59 -17.51 19.76 -42.83
C ASN A 59 -17.52 20.99 -41.91
N PHE A 60 -17.00 22.11 -42.39
CA PHE A 60 -17.02 23.40 -41.70
C PHE A 60 -17.55 24.49 -42.62
N SER A 61 -18.39 25.37 -42.08
CA SER A 61 -18.87 26.55 -42.80
C SER A 61 -17.77 27.60 -42.95
N GLY A 62 -17.89 28.52 -43.91
CA GLY A 62 -16.95 29.63 -44.07
C GLY A 62 -16.79 30.48 -42.79
N ALA A 63 -17.85 30.63 -42.00
CA ALA A 63 -17.81 31.31 -40.70
C ALA A 63 -16.91 30.57 -39.68
N GLU A 64 -17.04 29.24 -39.60
CA GLU A 64 -16.22 28.40 -38.73
C GLU A 64 -14.77 28.34 -39.20
N ILE A 65 -14.54 28.30 -40.52
CA ILE A 65 -13.20 28.36 -41.11
C ILE A 65 -12.51 29.69 -40.77
N CYS A 66 -13.23 30.82 -40.79
CA CYS A 66 -12.66 32.09 -40.33
C CYS A 66 -12.21 32.04 -38.86
N VAL A 67 -12.93 31.32 -37.98
CA VAL A 67 -12.48 31.15 -36.59
C VAL A 67 -11.29 30.20 -36.51
N LEU A 68 -11.35 29.06 -37.20
CA LEU A 68 -10.30 28.04 -37.19
C LEU A 68 -8.98 28.55 -37.78
N ASP A 69 -9.02 29.35 -38.84
CA ASP A 69 -7.83 29.94 -39.50
C ASP A 69 -7.23 31.11 -38.70
N SER A 70 -7.83 31.52 -37.57
CA SER A 70 -7.28 32.56 -36.71
C SER A 70 -5.99 32.11 -36.00
N PRO A 71 -5.02 33.02 -35.75
CA PRO A 71 -3.79 32.68 -35.05
C PRO A 71 -4.02 32.07 -33.65
N LEU A 72 -5.09 32.50 -32.98
CA LEU A 72 -5.52 31.98 -31.69
C LEU A 72 -5.78 30.47 -31.73
N LEU A 73 -6.53 29.99 -32.73
CA LEU A 73 -6.87 28.57 -32.89
C LEU A 73 -5.72 27.79 -33.53
N GLN A 74 -5.02 28.36 -34.51
CA GLN A 74 -3.86 27.72 -35.14
C GLN A 74 -2.72 27.46 -34.13
N ARG A 75 -2.63 28.24 -33.05
CA ARG A 75 -1.73 27.96 -31.90
C ARG A 75 -1.89 26.53 -31.38
N LEU A 76 -3.13 26.02 -31.30
CA LEU A 76 -3.43 24.70 -30.75
C LEU A 76 -2.83 23.54 -31.56
N ARG A 77 -2.37 23.77 -32.80
CA ARG A 77 -1.65 22.75 -33.58
C ARG A 77 -0.30 22.39 -32.98
N ARG A 78 0.28 23.29 -32.19
CA ARG A 78 1.60 23.14 -31.54
C ARG A 78 1.51 22.85 -30.05
N ILE A 79 0.31 22.46 -29.58
CA ILE A 79 0.07 22.02 -28.21
C ILE A 79 -0.41 20.57 -28.29
N HIS A 80 0.36 19.64 -27.72
CA HIS A 80 0.02 18.22 -27.74
C HIS A 80 -1.12 17.92 -26.77
N GLN A 81 -2.10 17.14 -27.23
CA GLN A 81 -3.24 16.67 -26.44
C GLN A 81 -2.79 16.00 -25.14
N LEU A 82 -1.84 15.07 -25.29
CA LEU A 82 -1.33 14.20 -24.23
C LEU A 82 -0.03 14.72 -23.59
N GLY A 83 0.30 16.00 -23.80
CA GLY A 83 1.47 16.65 -23.22
C GLY A 83 2.76 15.85 -23.48
N LEU A 84 3.36 15.33 -22.41
CA LEU A 84 4.64 14.60 -22.48
C LEU A 84 4.49 13.09 -22.70
N ALA A 85 3.29 12.59 -22.97
CA ALA A 85 3.05 11.16 -23.21
C ALA A 85 3.80 10.61 -24.44
N SER A 86 4.13 11.47 -25.41
CA SER A 86 4.96 11.12 -26.59
C SER A 86 6.34 10.55 -26.22
N ASN A 87 6.87 10.92 -25.04
CA ASN A 87 8.07 10.32 -24.45
C ASN A 87 7.89 8.86 -24.03
N VAL A 88 6.70 8.30 -24.11
CA VAL A 88 6.38 6.92 -23.77
C VAL A 88 5.73 6.24 -24.97
N TYR A 89 4.68 6.86 -25.51
CA TYR A 89 3.88 6.42 -26.64
C TYR A 89 4.28 7.18 -27.91
N CYS A 90 5.05 6.54 -28.79
CA CYS A 90 5.66 7.21 -29.95
C CYS A 90 4.71 7.89 -30.94
N ASN A 91 3.41 7.58 -30.91
CA ASN A 91 2.38 8.17 -31.77
C ASN A 91 1.39 9.06 -30.99
N ALA A 92 1.66 9.34 -29.71
CA ALA A 92 0.84 10.21 -28.86
C ALA A 92 1.10 11.70 -29.17
N ASP A 93 1.08 12.05 -30.45
CA ASP A 93 1.45 13.37 -30.99
C ASP A 93 0.23 14.13 -31.55
N SER A 94 -0.99 13.69 -31.24
CA SER A 94 -2.20 14.42 -31.61
C SER A 94 -2.20 15.81 -30.96
N SER A 95 -2.57 16.83 -31.73
CA SER A 95 -2.65 18.21 -31.24
C SER A 95 -4.04 18.52 -30.70
N ARG A 96 -4.11 19.50 -29.79
CA ARG A 96 -5.38 20.08 -29.29
C ARG A 96 -6.27 20.55 -30.45
N PHE A 97 -5.68 21.08 -31.52
CA PHE A 97 -6.42 21.48 -32.72
C PHE A 97 -7.16 20.30 -33.40
N SER A 98 -6.51 19.13 -33.50
CA SER A 98 -7.15 17.94 -34.06
C SER A 98 -8.30 17.42 -33.19
N HIS A 99 -8.13 17.49 -31.86
CA HIS A 99 -9.19 17.22 -30.88
C HIS A 99 -10.36 18.18 -31.06
N THR A 100 -10.11 19.49 -31.16
CA THR A 100 -11.14 20.51 -31.43
C THR A 100 -11.99 20.20 -32.67
N ILE A 101 -11.36 19.74 -33.77
CA ILE A 101 -12.09 19.33 -34.98
C ILE A 101 -13.03 18.15 -34.69
N GLY A 102 -12.52 17.12 -34.01
CA GLY A 102 -13.30 15.93 -33.70
C GLY A 102 -14.43 16.20 -32.70
N VAL A 103 -14.20 17.00 -31.65
CA VAL A 103 -15.25 17.45 -30.73
C VAL A 103 -16.33 18.23 -31.47
N THR A 104 -15.96 19.04 -32.47
CA THR A 104 -16.94 19.77 -33.29
C THR A 104 -17.83 18.83 -34.12
N GLU A 105 -17.27 17.75 -34.67
CA GLU A 105 -18.05 16.73 -35.39
C GLU A 105 -18.97 15.94 -34.44
N VAL A 106 -18.45 15.48 -33.30
CA VAL A 106 -19.23 14.69 -32.34
C VAL A 106 -20.36 15.53 -31.73
N SER A 107 -20.08 16.77 -31.36
CA SER A 107 -21.08 17.70 -30.81
C SER A 107 -22.19 17.99 -31.82
N ASP A 108 -21.86 18.12 -33.12
CA ASP A 108 -22.87 18.29 -34.17
C ASP A 108 -23.72 17.02 -34.34
N ARG A 109 -23.12 15.82 -34.33
CA ARG A 109 -23.88 14.56 -34.35
C ARG A 109 -24.86 14.46 -33.18
N MET A 110 -24.41 14.80 -31.97
CA MET A 110 -25.26 14.82 -30.77
C MET A 110 -26.38 15.85 -30.91
N THR A 111 -26.04 17.08 -31.33
CA THR A 111 -26.99 18.18 -31.54
C THR A 111 -28.08 17.80 -32.54
N ARG A 112 -27.74 17.17 -33.67
CA ARG A 112 -28.71 16.71 -34.67
C ARG A 112 -29.70 15.70 -34.10
N VAL A 113 -29.25 14.78 -33.25
CA VAL A 113 -30.13 13.82 -32.57
C VAL A 113 -31.05 14.55 -31.59
N ILE A 114 -30.50 15.39 -30.71
CA ILE A 114 -31.28 16.15 -29.72
C ILE A 114 -32.34 17.02 -30.40
N LYS A 115 -31.97 17.76 -31.44
CA LYS A 115 -32.87 18.58 -32.24
C LYS A 115 -34.00 17.75 -32.85
N LYS A 116 -33.68 16.59 -33.44
CA LYS A 116 -34.67 15.67 -33.98
C LYS A 116 -35.67 15.23 -32.90
N ARG A 117 -35.20 14.92 -31.69
CA ARG A 117 -36.03 14.52 -30.54
C ARG A 117 -36.91 15.67 -30.06
N LEU A 118 -36.36 16.87 -29.90
CA LEU A 118 -37.11 18.07 -29.53
C LEU A 118 -38.27 18.35 -30.50
N ASN A 119 -38.03 18.26 -31.81
CA ASN A 119 -39.04 18.50 -32.83
C ASN A 119 -40.19 17.48 -32.76
N MET A 120 -39.90 16.22 -32.47
CA MET A 120 -40.95 15.19 -32.30
C MET A 120 -41.81 15.43 -31.05
N THR A 121 -41.25 16.03 -30.00
CA THR A 121 -41.95 16.27 -28.73
C THR A 121 -42.71 17.61 -28.70
N LEU A 122 -42.41 18.56 -29.59
CA LEU A 122 -42.99 19.91 -29.61
C LEU A 122 -44.06 20.13 -30.71
N GLY A 123 -44.27 19.19 -31.63
CA GLY A 123 -45.18 19.32 -32.78
C GLY A 123 -44.60 20.15 -33.94
N GLU A 124 -45.14 19.98 -35.15
CA GLU A 124 -44.68 20.71 -36.35
C GLU A 124 -44.83 22.24 -36.16
N GLY A 125 -43.73 22.99 -36.39
CA GLY A 125 -43.71 24.46 -36.33
C GLY A 125 -43.04 25.09 -35.09
N GLN A 126 -43.00 24.42 -33.93
CA GLN A 126 -42.29 24.93 -32.74
C GLN A 126 -40.79 24.55 -32.72
N GLY A 127 -40.40 23.54 -33.50
CA GLY A 127 -39.02 23.05 -33.61
C GLY A 127 -38.01 24.03 -34.24
N GLU A 128 -38.48 25.00 -35.04
CA GLU A 128 -37.63 26.06 -35.63
C GLU A 128 -37.26 27.17 -34.64
N ILE A 129 -37.78 27.11 -33.41
CA ILE A 129 -37.51 28.11 -32.36
C ILE A 129 -36.15 27.86 -31.68
N TYR A 130 -35.63 26.62 -31.72
CA TYR A 130 -34.53 26.14 -30.86
C TYR A 130 -33.25 25.73 -31.62
N ASP A 131 -32.94 26.35 -32.76
CA ASP A 131 -31.74 25.98 -33.56
C ASP A 131 -30.48 26.69 -33.07
N ILE A 132 -29.80 26.08 -32.09
CA ILE A 132 -28.51 26.58 -31.56
C ILE A 132 -27.30 25.78 -32.08
N GLY A 133 -27.47 24.96 -33.11
CA GLY A 133 -26.42 24.02 -33.52
C GLY A 133 -25.11 24.68 -33.95
N GLU A 134 -25.17 25.84 -34.63
CA GLU A 134 -23.99 26.63 -34.96
C GLU A 134 -23.28 27.16 -33.69
N ILE A 135 -24.01 27.45 -32.61
CA ILE A 135 -23.46 27.91 -31.32
C ILE A 135 -22.79 26.76 -30.58
N VAL A 136 -23.40 25.57 -30.58
CA VAL A 136 -22.78 24.36 -30.00
C VAL A 136 -21.47 24.03 -30.70
N ARG A 137 -21.43 24.14 -32.03
CA ARG A 137 -20.20 23.94 -32.80
C ARG A 137 -19.15 25.02 -32.51
N LEU A 138 -19.53 26.30 -32.41
CA LEU A 138 -18.61 27.34 -31.97
C LEU A 138 -18.08 27.09 -30.55
N ALA A 139 -18.93 26.67 -29.62
CA ALA A 139 -18.49 26.30 -28.29
C ALA A 139 -17.52 25.11 -28.30
N ALA A 140 -17.76 24.11 -29.16
CA ALA A 140 -16.80 23.03 -29.40
C ALA A 140 -15.48 23.52 -30.02
N ILE A 141 -15.50 24.56 -30.86
CA ILE A 141 -14.27 25.17 -31.39
C ILE A 141 -13.49 25.90 -30.29
N PHE A 142 -14.18 26.58 -29.37
CA PHE A 142 -13.52 27.39 -28.34
C PHE A 142 -13.19 26.65 -27.03
N HIS A 143 -13.76 25.48 -26.73
CA HIS A 143 -13.64 24.83 -25.41
C HIS A 143 -12.20 24.62 -24.95
N ASP A 144 -11.29 24.32 -25.88
CA ASP A 144 -9.88 24.01 -25.63
C ASP A 144 -8.92 25.18 -25.89
N THR A 145 -9.44 26.38 -26.19
CA THR A 145 -8.58 27.55 -26.51
C THR A 145 -7.76 28.05 -25.33
N GLY A 146 -8.18 27.77 -24.10
CA GLY A 146 -7.50 28.11 -22.86
C GLY A 146 -6.34 27.20 -22.48
N HIS A 147 -6.07 26.12 -23.24
CA HIS A 147 -4.93 25.25 -22.95
C HIS A 147 -3.58 25.97 -23.09
N MET A 148 -2.66 25.61 -22.20
CA MET A 148 -1.27 26.07 -22.18
C MET A 148 -0.33 24.99 -22.76
N PHE A 149 0.96 25.31 -22.88
CA PHE A 149 1.99 24.39 -23.37
C PHE A 149 2.03 23.08 -22.55
N PHE A 150 2.13 21.94 -23.22
CA PHE A 150 1.96 20.59 -22.65
C PHE A 150 0.61 20.35 -21.93
N SER A 151 -0.43 21.10 -22.28
CA SER A 151 -1.81 20.90 -21.80
C SER A 151 -1.90 20.82 -20.27
N HIS A 152 -2.51 19.75 -19.73
CA HIS A 152 -2.70 19.58 -18.29
C HIS A 152 -1.40 19.59 -17.48
N VAL A 153 -0.24 19.29 -18.09
CA VAL A 153 1.03 19.23 -17.35
C VAL A 153 1.40 20.60 -16.77
N SER A 154 1.32 21.67 -17.57
CA SER A 154 1.60 23.03 -17.10
C SER A 154 0.43 23.58 -16.28
N GLU A 155 -0.81 23.27 -16.65
CA GLU A 155 -2.00 23.71 -15.90
C GLU A 155 -1.99 23.23 -14.47
N LEU A 156 -1.59 21.98 -14.23
CA LEU A 156 -1.48 21.43 -12.89
C LEU A 156 -0.50 22.24 -12.02
N TYR A 157 0.58 22.75 -12.62
CA TYR A 157 1.51 23.63 -11.93
C TYR A 157 0.87 24.98 -11.60
N PHE A 158 0.33 25.68 -12.61
CA PHE A 158 -0.24 27.03 -12.42
C PHE A 158 -1.51 27.06 -11.56
N ALA A 159 -2.29 25.98 -11.53
CA ALA A 159 -3.55 25.91 -10.80
C ALA A 159 -3.41 25.36 -9.37
N TYR A 160 -2.44 24.47 -9.10
CA TYR A 160 -2.42 23.68 -7.87
C TYR A 160 -1.07 23.65 -7.13
N ASP A 161 0.05 24.04 -7.75
CA ASP A 161 1.36 24.03 -7.10
C ASP A 161 1.60 25.36 -6.36
N LYS A 162 1.69 25.30 -5.03
CA LYS A 162 1.88 26.46 -4.14
C LYS A 162 3.19 27.21 -4.37
N SER A 163 4.17 26.57 -5.03
CA SER A 163 5.43 27.24 -5.37
C SER A 163 5.29 28.24 -6.52
N PHE A 164 4.16 28.23 -7.26
CA PHE A 164 3.90 29.24 -8.26
C PHE A 164 3.59 30.59 -7.57
N PRO A 165 4.31 31.69 -7.87
CA PRO A 165 4.16 32.95 -7.11
C PRO A 165 2.75 33.57 -7.16
N ARG A 166 1.94 33.25 -8.17
CA ARG A 166 0.55 33.73 -8.30
C ARG A 166 -0.50 32.66 -7.96
N TYR A 167 -0.12 31.58 -7.26
CA TYR A 167 -1.01 30.49 -6.88
C TYR A 167 -2.31 30.98 -6.20
N GLU A 168 -2.18 31.84 -5.17
CA GLU A 168 -3.35 32.37 -4.44
C GLU A 168 -4.27 33.22 -5.32
N GLU A 169 -3.71 33.97 -6.27
CA GLU A 169 -4.47 34.79 -7.22
C GLU A 169 -5.31 33.89 -8.16
N VAL A 170 -4.68 32.84 -8.71
CA VAL A 170 -5.35 31.87 -9.59
C VAL A 170 -6.42 31.11 -8.83
N LEU A 171 -6.12 30.66 -7.61
CA LEU A 171 -7.08 29.94 -6.77
C LEU A 171 -8.28 30.82 -6.41
N ALA A 172 -8.05 32.09 -6.07
CA ALA A 172 -9.11 33.04 -5.75
C ALA A 172 -10.02 33.33 -6.95
N ALA A 173 -9.45 33.53 -8.14
CA ALA A 173 -10.20 33.74 -9.38
C ALA A 173 -11.05 32.51 -9.73
N LYS A 174 -10.43 31.32 -9.71
CA LYS A 174 -11.11 30.06 -10.01
C LYS A 174 -12.23 29.76 -9.00
N SER A 175 -11.96 29.88 -7.70
CA SER A 175 -12.94 29.61 -6.65
C SER A 175 -14.13 30.55 -6.76
N TYR A 176 -13.88 31.84 -6.95
CA TYR A 176 -14.94 32.82 -7.15
C TYR A 176 -15.79 32.53 -8.40
N PHE A 177 -15.15 32.15 -9.51
CA PHE A 177 -15.88 31.77 -10.72
C PHE A 177 -16.75 30.53 -10.48
N CYS A 178 -16.21 29.50 -9.82
CA CYS A 178 -16.95 28.27 -9.50
C CYS A 178 -18.16 28.54 -8.58
N GLU A 179 -17.96 29.36 -7.54
CA GLU A 179 -19.03 29.73 -6.60
C GLU A 179 -20.20 30.43 -7.32
N ASN A 180 -19.90 31.39 -8.20
CA ASN A 180 -20.93 32.18 -8.89
C ASN A 180 -21.56 31.45 -10.09
N THR A 181 -20.91 30.40 -10.62
CA THR A 181 -21.47 29.59 -11.72
C THR A 181 -22.09 28.28 -11.24
N SER A 182 -21.85 27.89 -9.98
CA SER A 182 -22.23 26.59 -9.43
C SER A 182 -21.68 25.42 -10.26
N SER A 183 -20.51 25.61 -10.89
CA SER A 183 -19.80 24.61 -11.70
C SER A 183 -18.36 24.45 -11.23
N ASN A 184 -17.81 23.24 -11.36
CA ASN A 184 -16.42 22.97 -11.06
C ASN A 184 -15.60 22.99 -12.35
N VAL A 185 -14.92 24.11 -12.60
CA VAL A 185 -14.14 24.30 -13.84
C VAL A 185 -12.65 24.09 -13.62
N SER A 186 -11.99 23.50 -14.60
CA SER A 186 -10.54 23.50 -14.74
C SER A 186 -10.00 24.89 -15.10
N LEU A 187 -8.67 25.07 -15.02
CA LEU A 187 -8.07 26.36 -15.33
C LEU A 187 -8.17 26.71 -16.83
N HIS A 188 -8.00 25.73 -17.72
CA HIS A 188 -8.12 25.98 -19.16
C HIS A 188 -9.56 26.29 -19.56
N GLU A 189 -10.57 25.67 -18.96
CA GLU A 189 -11.98 26.02 -19.22
C GLU A 189 -12.27 27.47 -18.82
N LEU A 190 -11.79 27.90 -17.64
CA LEU A 190 -11.89 29.30 -17.22
C LEU A 190 -11.20 30.24 -18.23
N PHE A 191 -10.03 29.88 -18.72
CA PHE A 191 -9.32 30.68 -19.72
C PHE A 191 -10.00 30.67 -21.08
N SER A 192 -10.60 29.56 -21.52
CA SER A 192 -11.44 29.50 -22.73
C SER A 192 -12.64 30.45 -22.60
N VAL A 193 -13.31 30.47 -21.45
CA VAL A 193 -14.39 31.42 -21.15
C VAL A 193 -13.88 32.86 -21.18
N MET A 194 -12.71 33.16 -20.58
CA MET A 194 -12.09 34.48 -20.66
C MET A 194 -11.76 34.88 -22.10
N ILE A 195 -11.24 33.96 -22.90
CA ILE A 195 -10.94 34.19 -24.33
C ILE A 195 -12.23 34.53 -25.07
N VAL A 196 -13.29 33.75 -24.90
CA VAL A 196 -14.61 33.97 -25.54
C VAL A 196 -15.19 35.34 -25.18
N ASN A 197 -14.99 35.82 -23.96
CA ASN A 197 -15.51 37.10 -23.48
C ASN A 197 -14.58 38.31 -23.74
N SER A 198 -13.44 38.11 -24.42
CA SER A 198 -12.50 39.19 -24.75
C SER A 198 -13.01 40.10 -25.89
N GLU A 199 -12.58 41.36 -25.89
CA GLU A 199 -13.03 42.36 -26.87
C GLU A 199 -12.76 41.95 -28.33
N GLU A 200 -11.57 41.43 -28.63
CA GLU A 200 -11.23 41.01 -30.00
C GLU A 200 -11.95 39.71 -30.42
N THR A 201 -12.36 38.84 -29.47
CA THR A 201 -13.20 37.69 -29.82
C THR A 201 -14.64 38.11 -30.08
N LEU A 202 -15.18 39.06 -29.31
CA LEU A 202 -16.48 39.67 -29.61
C LEU A 202 -16.47 40.39 -30.97
N ARG A 203 -15.36 41.04 -31.32
CA ARG A 203 -15.16 41.61 -32.65
C ARG A 203 -15.15 40.54 -33.73
N LEU A 204 -14.46 39.42 -33.52
CA LEU A 204 -14.48 38.28 -34.45
C LEU A 204 -15.92 37.73 -34.62
N PHE A 205 -16.68 37.60 -33.53
CA PHE A 205 -18.09 37.23 -33.59
C PHE A 205 -18.92 38.19 -34.44
N SER A 206 -18.64 39.50 -34.37
CA SER A 206 -19.32 40.49 -35.21
C SER A 206 -19.06 40.33 -36.71
N LEU A 207 -17.92 39.73 -37.09
CA LEU A 207 -17.56 39.48 -38.49
C LEU A 207 -18.23 38.21 -39.02
N ILE A 208 -18.33 37.16 -38.20
CA ILE A 208 -18.87 35.86 -38.62
C ILE A 208 -20.39 35.74 -38.45
N ALA A 209 -20.97 36.41 -37.45
CA ALA A 209 -22.40 36.27 -37.12
C ALA A 209 -23.31 36.52 -38.33
N PRO A 210 -23.14 37.60 -39.15
CA PRO A 210 -23.99 37.82 -40.33
C PRO A 210 -23.99 36.69 -41.36
N ARG A 211 -23.07 35.73 -41.25
CA ARG A 211 -22.90 34.58 -42.16
C ARG A 211 -23.43 33.27 -41.58
N MET A 212 -23.83 33.26 -40.31
CA MET A 212 -24.50 32.14 -39.66
C MET A 212 -25.94 32.05 -40.17
N LYS A 213 -26.33 30.87 -40.66
CA LYS A 213 -27.56 30.72 -41.47
C LYS A 213 -28.80 30.36 -40.65
N LYS A 214 -28.62 29.90 -39.40
CA LYS A 214 -29.67 29.17 -38.66
C LYS A 214 -29.95 29.68 -37.25
N SER A 215 -29.01 30.39 -36.63
CA SER A 215 -29.20 30.93 -35.28
C SER A 215 -30.04 32.21 -35.26
N ARG A 216 -31.07 32.27 -34.40
CA ARG A 216 -31.87 33.49 -34.15
C ARG A 216 -31.09 34.58 -33.38
N LEU A 217 -29.93 34.23 -32.82
CA LEU A 217 -29.05 35.10 -32.01
C LEU A 217 -28.06 35.94 -32.85
N VAL A 218 -28.36 36.13 -34.14
CA VAL A 218 -27.47 36.70 -35.17
C VAL A 218 -27.71 38.21 -35.41
N GLN A 219 -28.55 38.85 -34.60
CA GLN A 219 -28.75 40.30 -34.68
C GLN A 219 -27.56 41.07 -34.06
N LYS A 220 -27.18 42.20 -34.69
CA LYS A 220 -25.97 43.00 -34.39
C LYS A 220 -25.84 43.47 -32.93
N GLU A 221 -26.93 43.40 -32.17
CA GLU A 221 -27.07 43.89 -30.78
C GLU A 221 -26.72 42.82 -29.72
N HIS A 222 -26.35 41.59 -30.10
CA HIS A 222 -26.29 40.44 -29.18
C HIS A 222 -24.98 39.61 -29.17
N TYR A 223 -23.82 40.13 -29.59
CA TYR A 223 -22.57 39.33 -29.57
C TYR A 223 -22.11 38.93 -28.16
N GLU A 224 -22.38 39.77 -27.14
CA GLU A 224 -22.16 39.40 -25.74
C GLU A 224 -23.05 38.22 -25.32
N GLN A 225 -24.29 38.15 -25.85
CA GLN A 225 -25.18 37.02 -25.61
C GLN A 225 -24.64 35.76 -26.29
N LEU A 226 -24.12 35.85 -27.52
CA LEU A 226 -23.46 34.71 -28.16
C LEU A 226 -22.28 34.20 -27.31
N ALA A 227 -21.43 35.10 -26.82
CA ALA A 227 -20.32 34.76 -25.92
C ALA A 227 -20.79 34.10 -24.62
N GLU A 228 -21.89 34.59 -24.04
CA GLU A 228 -22.52 34.01 -22.85
C GLU A 228 -22.98 32.57 -23.10
N TYR A 229 -23.68 32.31 -24.22
CA TYR A 229 -24.15 30.97 -24.60
C TYR A 229 -22.97 30.02 -24.82
N ILE A 230 -21.96 30.45 -25.57
CA ILE A 230 -20.73 29.67 -25.79
C ILE A 230 -20.07 29.33 -24.46
N SER A 231 -19.91 30.32 -23.58
CA SER A 231 -19.26 30.14 -22.29
C SER A 231 -20.01 29.14 -21.40
N CYS A 232 -21.35 29.23 -21.36
CA CYS A 232 -22.20 28.30 -20.61
C CYS A 232 -22.09 26.86 -21.12
N LEU A 233 -22.05 26.68 -22.45
CA LEU A 233 -21.87 25.37 -23.09
C LEU A 233 -20.49 24.75 -22.77
N ILE A 234 -19.42 25.56 -22.77
CA ILE A 234 -18.05 25.10 -22.43
C ILE A 234 -18.01 24.53 -21.01
N ILE A 235 -18.65 25.20 -20.05
CA ILE A 235 -18.60 24.82 -18.62
C ILE A 235 -19.78 23.94 -18.18
N GLY A 236 -20.63 23.51 -19.13
CA GLY A 236 -21.69 22.53 -18.90
C GLY A 236 -22.94 23.06 -18.18
N ILE A 237 -23.13 24.38 -18.11
CA ILE A 237 -24.26 24.99 -17.37
C ILE A 237 -25.31 25.56 -18.30
N PRO A 238 -26.61 25.52 -17.91
CA PRO A 238 -27.66 26.13 -18.70
C PRO A 238 -27.93 27.58 -18.25
N ILE A 239 -28.28 28.46 -19.18
CA ILE A 239 -28.69 29.84 -18.89
C ILE A 239 -30.22 30.04 -18.98
N ASP A 240 -30.90 29.20 -19.75
CA ASP A 240 -32.33 29.26 -20.00
C ASP A 240 -32.87 27.86 -20.41
N LYS A 241 -34.19 27.77 -20.57
CA LYS A 241 -34.87 26.56 -21.06
C LYS A 241 -34.48 26.15 -22.49
N PHE A 242 -33.95 27.07 -23.31
CA PHE A 242 -33.56 26.79 -24.70
C PHE A 242 -32.22 26.03 -24.77
N ILE A 243 -31.23 26.42 -23.97
CA ILE A 243 -29.91 25.77 -23.92
C ILE A 243 -29.94 24.50 -23.07
N LEU A 244 -30.83 24.40 -22.08
CA LEU A 244 -30.89 23.29 -21.13
C LEU A 244 -30.68 21.88 -21.72
N PRO A 245 -31.31 21.46 -22.85
CA PRO A 245 -31.06 20.14 -23.43
C PRO A 245 -29.71 19.99 -24.13
N TYR A 246 -29.00 21.08 -24.42
CA TYR A 246 -27.71 21.11 -25.10
C TYR A 246 -26.53 21.40 -24.17
N SER A 247 -26.77 21.92 -22.96
CA SER A 247 -25.71 22.31 -22.00
C SER A 247 -24.75 21.17 -21.68
N ALA A 248 -25.23 19.93 -21.73
CA ALA A 248 -24.45 18.74 -21.44
C ALA A 248 -23.65 18.16 -22.63
N ILE A 249 -23.75 18.75 -23.84
CA ILE A 249 -23.12 18.18 -25.05
C ILE A 249 -21.60 18.28 -25.00
N ILE A 250 -21.04 19.38 -24.50
CA ILE A 250 -19.59 19.60 -24.50
C ILE A 250 -18.97 19.14 -23.18
N ASN A 251 -19.66 19.38 -22.06
CA ASN A 251 -19.19 19.07 -20.73
C ASN A 251 -20.30 18.43 -19.88
N SER A 252 -20.22 17.12 -19.69
CA SER A 252 -21.06 16.32 -18.79
C SER A 252 -20.48 14.91 -18.54
N ALA A 253 -21.31 13.97 -18.06
CA ALA A 253 -20.93 12.56 -17.97
C ALA A 253 -20.80 11.93 -19.36
N ILE A 254 -21.67 12.29 -20.30
CA ILE A 254 -21.65 11.84 -21.69
C ILE A 254 -21.58 13.08 -22.58
N ASP A 255 -20.38 13.42 -23.04
CA ASP A 255 -20.14 14.60 -23.85
C ASP A 255 -19.23 14.32 -25.05
N ALA A 256 -19.21 15.27 -25.98
CA ALA A 256 -18.43 15.22 -27.20
C ALA A 256 -16.92 15.22 -26.93
N ASP A 257 -16.48 15.93 -25.89
CA ASP A 257 -15.08 15.96 -25.46
C ASP A 257 -14.58 14.54 -25.11
N LYS A 258 -15.28 13.82 -24.22
CA LYS A 258 -14.92 12.44 -23.83
C LYS A 258 -14.99 11.46 -24.98
N LEU A 259 -16.00 11.57 -25.82
CA LEU A 259 -16.18 10.68 -26.95
C LEU A 259 -15.08 10.86 -28.01
N ASP A 260 -14.61 12.09 -28.24
CA ASP A 260 -13.44 12.35 -29.10
C ASP A 260 -12.16 11.85 -28.45
N TYR A 261 -11.78 12.37 -27.27
CA TYR A 261 -10.44 12.12 -26.75
C TYR A 261 -10.21 10.63 -26.51
N LEU A 262 -11.21 9.87 -26.02
CA LEU A 262 -11.06 8.44 -25.80
C LEU A 262 -10.76 7.71 -27.11
N SER A 263 -11.49 8.05 -28.18
CA SER A 263 -11.32 7.45 -29.51
C SER A 263 -9.99 7.84 -30.13
N ARG A 264 -9.65 9.13 -30.05
CA ARG A 264 -8.42 9.72 -30.61
C ARG A 264 -7.18 9.20 -29.92
N ASP A 265 -7.16 9.27 -28.60
CA ASP A 265 -6.03 8.83 -27.79
C ASP A 265 -5.84 7.32 -27.91
N SER A 266 -6.93 6.53 -27.95
CA SER A 266 -6.87 5.09 -28.25
C SER A 266 -6.28 4.83 -29.64
N ALA A 267 -6.71 5.56 -30.65
CA ALA A 267 -6.23 5.39 -32.02
C ALA A 267 -4.74 5.78 -32.18
N CYS A 268 -4.28 6.82 -31.47
CA CYS A 268 -2.89 7.27 -31.39
C CYS A 268 -2.01 6.30 -30.60
N THR A 269 -2.43 5.89 -29.40
CA THR A 269 -1.62 5.05 -28.49
C THR A 269 -1.72 3.56 -28.79
N LYS A 270 -2.74 3.14 -29.55
CA LYS A 270 -3.14 1.74 -29.78
C LYS A 270 -3.54 0.97 -28.51
N VAL A 271 -3.81 1.66 -27.41
CA VAL A 271 -4.47 1.06 -26.24
C VAL A 271 -5.95 0.86 -26.61
N PRO A 272 -6.45 -0.38 -26.67
CA PRO A 272 -7.79 -0.65 -27.19
C PRO A 272 -8.87 -0.16 -26.23
N ILE A 273 -9.86 0.56 -26.75
CA ILE A 273 -11.13 0.83 -26.07
C ILE A 273 -12.26 0.08 -26.78
N ALA A 274 -13.22 -0.42 -26.01
CA ALA A 274 -14.37 -1.15 -26.53
C ALA A 274 -15.67 -0.38 -26.23
N VAL A 275 -15.87 0.76 -26.90
CA VAL A 275 -17.05 1.63 -26.72
C VAL A 275 -17.81 1.78 -28.03
N ASP A 276 -19.10 1.44 -28.02
CA ASP A 276 -20.00 1.67 -29.16
C ASP A 276 -20.55 3.10 -29.15
N ILE A 277 -19.73 4.06 -29.60
CA ILE A 277 -20.07 5.48 -29.59
C ILE A 277 -21.28 5.79 -30.49
N ALA A 278 -21.38 5.11 -31.63
CA ALA A 278 -22.52 5.26 -32.53
C ALA A 278 -23.85 4.94 -31.82
N ARG A 279 -23.86 3.88 -31.00
CA ARG A 279 -25.02 3.53 -30.18
C ARG A 279 -25.29 4.53 -29.06
N ILE A 280 -24.27 5.12 -28.42
CA ILE A 280 -24.46 6.21 -27.45
C ILE A 280 -25.25 7.34 -28.12
N ILE A 281 -24.73 7.86 -29.22
CA ILE A 281 -25.30 9.01 -29.95
C ILE A 281 -26.72 8.67 -30.44
N GLN A 282 -26.94 7.49 -31.02
CA GLN A 282 -28.25 7.06 -31.52
C GLN A 282 -29.32 6.96 -30.40
N LYS A 283 -28.89 6.62 -29.19
CA LYS A 283 -29.76 6.39 -28.03
C LYS A 283 -29.92 7.62 -27.14
N LEU A 284 -29.31 8.76 -27.50
CA LEU A 284 -29.63 10.05 -26.91
C LEU A 284 -31.10 10.39 -27.15
N ASP A 285 -31.71 10.95 -26.11
CA ASP A 285 -33.08 11.43 -26.11
C ASP A 285 -33.21 12.70 -25.25
N VAL A 286 -34.41 13.27 -25.24
CA VAL A 286 -34.72 14.44 -24.43
C VAL A 286 -35.93 14.12 -23.57
N VAL A 287 -35.82 14.35 -22.26
CA VAL A 287 -36.88 14.04 -21.29
C VAL A 287 -37.35 15.29 -20.58
N ASN A 288 -38.64 15.31 -20.25
CA ASN A 288 -39.22 16.37 -19.42
C ASN A 288 -38.84 16.13 -17.96
N ILE A 289 -38.52 17.20 -17.24
CA ILE A 289 -38.30 17.18 -15.80
C ILE A 289 -39.17 18.22 -15.12
N LYS A 290 -39.42 18.02 -13.82
CA LYS A 290 -40.29 18.91 -13.05
C LYS A 290 -39.57 20.18 -12.61
N GLU A 291 -38.33 20.03 -12.14
CA GLU A 291 -37.54 21.10 -11.54
C GLU A 291 -36.05 20.89 -11.85
N ILE A 292 -35.27 21.98 -11.81
CA ILE A 292 -33.81 21.97 -11.80
C ILE A 292 -33.31 22.87 -10.69
N GLU A 293 -32.08 22.61 -10.25
CA GLU A 293 -31.31 23.59 -9.49
C GLU A 293 -30.80 24.65 -10.46
N TYR A 294 -31.29 25.87 -10.31
CA TYR A 294 -30.92 26.98 -11.19
C TYR A 294 -29.55 27.53 -10.80
N PRO A 295 -28.55 27.58 -11.71
CA PRO A 295 -27.31 28.29 -11.44
C PRO A 295 -27.60 29.79 -11.27
N ALA A 296 -26.73 30.53 -10.56
CA ALA A 296 -26.94 31.96 -10.30
C ALA A 296 -26.98 32.85 -11.57
N ILE A 297 -26.50 32.31 -12.69
CA ILE A 297 -26.54 32.96 -14.01
C ILE A 297 -27.81 32.66 -14.80
N TRP A 298 -28.70 31.78 -14.31
CA TRP A 298 -29.96 31.45 -14.96
C TRP A 298 -30.79 32.72 -15.18
N ASN A 299 -31.16 32.97 -16.43
CA ASN A 299 -31.87 34.16 -16.86
C ASN A 299 -32.94 33.79 -17.89
N ASP A 300 -33.83 32.90 -17.49
CA ASP A 300 -34.93 32.46 -18.33
C ASP A 300 -36.11 33.42 -18.27
N THR A 301 -36.45 34.00 -19.42
CA THR A 301 -37.62 34.87 -19.59
C THR A 301 -38.82 34.15 -20.22
N THR A 302 -38.71 32.83 -20.42
CA THR A 302 -39.78 32.03 -21.02
C THR A 302 -40.91 31.75 -20.03
N SER A 303 -42.12 31.51 -20.58
CA SER A 303 -43.28 31.13 -19.79
C SER A 303 -43.06 29.80 -19.05
N ASP A 304 -43.62 29.68 -17.85
CA ASP A 304 -43.68 28.43 -17.07
C ASP A 304 -44.39 27.28 -17.82
N ALA A 305 -45.21 27.60 -18.82
CA ALA A 305 -45.85 26.60 -19.68
C ALA A 305 -44.85 25.85 -20.58
N VAL A 306 -43.64 26.40 -20.80
CA VAL A 306 -42.57 25.70 -21.52
C VAL A 306 -41.93 24.66 -20.57
N PRO A 307 -42.00 23.36 -20.89
CA PRO A 307 -41.47 22.32 -20.02
C PRO A 307 -39.93 22.34 -19.97
N LEU A 308 -39.37 22.06 -18.79
CA LEU A 308 -37.94 21.84 -18.63
C LEU A 308 -37.56 20.52 -19.33
N LYS A 309 -36.58 20.58 -20.22
CA LYS A 309 -36.12 19.46 -21.03
C LYS A 309 -34.61 19.30 -20.93
N ILE A 310 -34.15 18.09 -20.62
CA ILE A 310 -32.72 17.76 -20.50
C ILE A 310 -32.33 16.63 -21.43
N MET A 311 -31.04 16.57 -21.77
CA MET A 311 -30.46 15.41 -22.45
C MET A 311 -30.51 14.18 -21.54
N ALA A 312 -30.92 13.05 -22.13
CA ALA A 312 -30.96 11.75 -21.48
C ALA A 312 -30.51 10.66 -22.46
N ILE A 313 -30.39 9.43 -21.97
CA ILE A 313 -30.10 8.26 -22.79
C ILE A 313 -31.12 7.17 -22.50
N LYS A 314 -31.55 6.41 -23.51
CA LYS A 314 -32.48 5.29 -23.29
C LYS A 314 -31.86 4.21 -22.40
N SER A 315 -32.64 3.60 -21.49
CA SER A 315 -32.14 2.54 -20.59
C SER A 315 -31.55 1.33 -21.34
N SER A 316 -32.03 1.05 -22.55
CA SER A 316 -31.46 0.06 -23.48
C SER A 316 -29.98 0.28 -23.87
N ALA A 317 -29.40 1.44 -23.53
CA ALA A 317 -27.99 1.79 -23.74
C ALA A 317 -27.15 1.80 -22.44
N LYS A 318 -27.73 1.42 -21.29
CA LYS A 318 -27.04 1.39 -19.98
C LYS A 318 -25.72 0.61 -20.00
N LYS A 319 -25.65 -0.50 -20.76
CA LYS A 319 -24.41 -1.27 -20.93
C LYS A 319 -23.29 -0.51 -21.65
N VAL A 320 -23.63 0.41 -22.55
CA VAL A 320 -22.65 1.22 -23.29
C VAL A 320 -22.04 2.29 -22.39
N PHE A 321 -22.78 2.76 -21.38
CA PHE A 321 -22.20 3.62 -20.34
C PHE A 321 -21.11 2.90 -19.54
N TRP A 322 -21.36 1.64 -19.15
CA TRP A 322 -20.32 0.82 -18.50
C TRP A 322 -19.08 0.64 -19.38
N GLN A 323 -19.27 0.46 -20.70
CA GLN A 323 -18.16 0.43 -21.64
C GLN A 323 -17.35 1.73 -21.64
N LEU A 324 -18.02 2.88 -21.65
CA LEU A 324 -17.39 4.20 -21.59
C LEU A 324 -16.59 4.38 -20.29
N SER A 325 -17.17 4.03 -19.13
CA SER A 325 -16.48 4.11 -17.84
C SER A 325 -15.25 3.21 -17.78
N ASN A 326 -15.37 1.97 -18.23
CA ASN A 326 -14.24 1.03 -18.31
C ASN A 326 -13.16 1.52 -19.27
N ALA A 327 -13.55 2.05 -20.44
CA ALA A 327 -12.60 2.60 -21.41
C ALA A 327 -11.83 3.79 -20.81
N ARG A 328 -12.52 4.70 -20.11
CA ARG A 328 -11.85 5.80 -19.39
C ARG A 328 -10.89 5.26 -18.34
N SER A 329 -11.31 4.36 -17.45
CA SER A 329 -10.43 3.77 -16.43
C SER A 329 -9.20 3.11 -17.06
N ASN A 330 -9.38 2.35 -18.15
CA ASN A 330 -8.28 1.69 -18.85
C ASN A 330 -7.29 2.69 -19.47
N MET A 331 -7.79 3.80 -20.05
CA MET A 331 -6.96 4.85 -20.61
C MET A 331 -6.18 5.60 -19.52
N TYR A 332 -6.80 5.87 -18.37
CA TYR A 332 -6.10 6.44 -17.22
C TYR A 332 -5.00 5.51 -16.71
N ASP A 333 -5.31 4.24 -16.46
CA ASP A 333 -4.31 3.28 -15.95
C ASP A 333 -3.17 3.03 -16.94
N SER A 334 -3.51 2.90 -18.23
CA SER A 334 -2.56 2.49 -19.27
C SER A 334 -1.77 3.66 -19.83
N VAL A 335 -2.38 4.83 -20.03
CA VAL A 335 -1.76 5.96 -20.74
C VAL A 335 -1.50 7.12 -19.79
N TYR A 336 -2.55 7.75 -19.27
CA TYR A 336 -2.44 9.04 -18.56
C TYR A 336 -1.66 8.92 -17.25
N TYR A 337 -1.90 7.86 -16.48
CA TYR A 337 -1.21 7.54 -15.23
C TYR A 337 -0.11 6.48 -15.38
N HIS A 338 0.33 6.21 -16.60
CA HIS A 338 1.49 5.37 -16.80
C HIS A 338 2.71 6.00 -16.12
N HIS A 339 3.37 5.25 -15.23
CA HIS A 339 4.45 5.75 -14.39
C HIS A 339 5.54 6.55 -15.14
N LYS A 340 5.91 6.18 -16.37
CA LYS A 340 6.91 6.94 -17.17
C LYS A 340 6.37 8.27 -17.72
N VAL A 341 5.07 8.34 -18.03
CA VAL A 341 4.42 9.59 -18.47
C VAL A 341 4.41 10.53 -17.27
N LEU A 342 3.90 10.06 -16.13
CA LEU A 342 3.91 10.84 -14.89
C LEU A 342 5.32 11.22 -14.42
N THR A 343 6.34 10.40 -14.72
CA THR A 343 7.75 10.75 -14.46
C THR A 343 8.16 11.96 -15.28
N ALA A 344 7.93 11.93 -16.60
CA ALA A 344 8.27 13.06 -17.48
C ALA A 344 7.53 14.34 -17.07
N GLU A 345 6.24 14.23 -16.78
CA GLU A 345 5.44 15.35 -16.29
C GLU A 345 5.92 15.90 -14.95
N SER A 346 6.30 15.04 -14.01
CA SER A 346 6.75 15.48 -12.70
C SER A 346 8.15 16.10 -12.77
N MET A 347 9.03 15.58 -13.64
CA MET A 347 10.30 16.24 -13.97
C MET A 347 10.06 17.62 -14.60
N PHE A 348 9.05 17.74 -15.46
CA PHE A 348 8.66 19.02 -16.06
C PHE A 348 8.14 20.01 -15.01
N ARG A 349 7.26 19.59 -14.11
CA ARG A 349 6.79 20.44 -13.00
C ARG A 349 7.93 20.83 -12.06
N LYS A 350 8.86 19.91 -11.76
CA LYS A 350 10.09 20.24 -10.99
C LYS A 350 10.93 21.30 -11.70
N MET A 351 11.04 21.22 -13.02
CA MET A 351 11.72 22.21 -13.84
C MET A 351 11.00 23.57 -13.78
N LEU A 352 9.66 23.61 -13.87
CA LEU A 352 8.90 24.85 -13.69
C LEU A 352 9.13 25.46 -12.30
N ARG A 353 9.14 24.66 -11.23
CA ARG A 353 9.49 25.15 -9.88
C ARG A 353 10.82 25.88 -9.86
N LYS A 354 11.88 25.23 -10.35
CA LYS A 354 13.21 25.81 -10.45
C LYS A 354 13.28 27.04 -11.35
N LEU A 355 12.45 27.10 -12.39
CA LEU A 355 12.35 28.26 -13.26
C LEU A 355 11.76 29.47 -12.52
N TYR A 356 10.69 29.27 -11.76
CA TYR A 356 10.02 30.35 -11.04
C TYR A 356 10.74 30.75 -9.73
N GLU A 357 11.66 29.92 -9.23
CA GLU A 357 12.63 30.29 -8.18
C GLU A 357 13.63 31.39 -8.62
N ILE A 358 13.78 31.64 -9.93
CA ILE A 358 14.72 32.65 -10.47
C ILE A 358 14.19 34.10 -10.33
N GLU A 359 13.00 34.29 -9.72
CA GLU A 359 12.38 35.59 -9.40
C GLU A 359 12.36 36.62 -10.55
N ASP A 360 12.08 36.19 -11.78
CA ASP A 360 11.90 37.08 -12.94
C ASP A 360 10.42 37.42 -13.14
N GLU A 361 9.98 38.61 -12.74
CA GLU A 361 8.57 39.05 -12.86
C GLU A 361 7.99 38.90 -14.29
N THR A 362 8.83 38.90 -15.33
CA THR A 362 8.37 38.76 -16.72
C THR A 362 7.88 37.35 -17.07
N ASN A 363 8.16 36.33 -16.24
CA ASN A 363 7.68 34.97 -16.44
C ASN A 363 6.29 34.70 -15.81
N LEU A 364 5.77 35.65 -15.01
CA LEU A 364 4.53 35.49 -14.24
C LEU A 364 3.26 35.87 -15.01
N SER A 365 3.39 36.55 -16.16
CA SER A 365 2.25 37.05 -16.93
C SER A 365 1.59 35.95 -17.78
N PHE A 366 0.29 35.78 -17.62
CA PHE A 366 -0.53 34.90 -18.44
C PHE A 366 -0.60 35.36 -19.90
N THR A 367 -0.41 36.65 -20.20
CA THR A 367 -0.27 37.15 -21.57
C THR A 367 0.86 36.46 -22.33
N LYS A 368 1.97 36.18 -21.65
CA LYS A 368 3.16 35.55 -22.20
C LYS A 368 3.07 34.03 -22.15
N ILE A 369 2.64 33.48 -21.01
CA ILE A 369 2.45 32.04 -20.79
C ILE A 369 1.52 31.45 -21.86
N MET A 370 0.40 32.12 -22.16
CA MET A 370 -0.55 31.68 -23.18
C MET A 370 0.00 31.73 -24.62
N LYS A 371 1.05 32.51 -24.91
CA LYS A 371 1.68 32.47 -26.24
C LYS A 371 2.58 31.27 -26.45
N LEU A 372 3.02 30.64 -25.35
CA LEU A 372 3.93 29.50 -25.42
C LEU A 372 3.22 28.29 -26.00
N THR A 373 3.99 27.54 -26.76
CA THR A 373 3.65 26.27 -27.39
C THR A 373 4.77 25.29 -27.09
N ASP A 374 4.55 24.00 -27.32
CA ASP A 374 5.43 22.94 -26.82
C ASP A 374 6.84 23.02 -27.44
N ASP A 375 6.92 23.38 -28.73
CA ASP A 375 8.15 23.62 -29.49
C ASP A 375 8.92 24.85 -28.97
N MET A 376 8.23 25.98 -28.78
CA MET A 376 8.85 27.21 -28.28
C MET A 376 9.42 27.03 -26.88
N PHE A 377 8.73 26.28 -26.02
CA PHE A 377 9.19 25.98 -24.68
C PHE A 377 10.42 25.04 -24.71
N ASN A 378 10.47 24.09 -25.65
CA ASN A 378 11.60 23.17 -25.75
C ASN A 378 12.88 23.84 -26.28
N GLU A 379 12.77 24.78 -27.21
CA GLU A 379 13.93 25.32 -27.93
C GLU A 379 14.38 26.70 -27.41
N TYR A 380 13.44 27.54 -26.98
CA TYR A 380 13.70 28.97 -26.78
C TYR A 380 13.25 29.50 -25.41
N TRP A 381 12.95 28.63 -24.43
CA TRP A 381 12.43 29.08 -23.14
C TRP A 381 13.32 30.12 -22.44
N LYS A 382 14.67 30.00 -22.49
CA LYS A 382 15.56 31.01 -21.88
C LYS A 382 15.42 32.38 -22.53
N LEU A 383 15.22 32.40 -23.84
CA LEU A 383 15.08 33.64 -24.60
C LEU A 383 13.71 34.27 -24.35
N ILE A 384 12.69 33.42 -24.21
CA ILE A 384 11.33 33.86 -24.06
C ILE A 384 11.06 34.21 -22.61
N LEU A 385 11.27 33.32 -21.64
CA LEU A 385 10.85 33.47 -20.25
C LEU A 385 11.81 34.25 -19.35
N LEU A 386 13.10 34.37 -19.70
CA LEU A 386 14.08 35.09 -18.89
C LEU A 386 14.61 36.35 -19.60
N LYS A 387 14.78 37.43 -18.81
CA LYS A 387 15.55 38.59 -19.25
C LYS A 387 16.99 38.19 -19.58
N PRO A 388 17.66 38.86 -20.54
CA PRO A 388 19.05 38.56 -20.90
C PRO A 388 19.99 38.47 -19.70
N GLU A 389 19.82 39.35 -18.72
CA GLU A 389 20.61 39.44 -17.49
C GLU A 389 20.47 38.19 -16.60
N ASN A 390 19.30 37.55 -16.61
CA ASN A 390 18.98 36.40 -15.76
C ASN A 390 19.35 35.05 -16.40
N ARG A 391 19.82 35.03 -17.66
CA ARG A 391 20.08 33.78 -18.42
C ARG A 391 21.32 33.03 -17.98
N GLU A 392 22.22 33.69 -17.26
CA GLU A 392 23.50 33.14 -16.78
C GLU A 392 23.50 32.89 -15.26
N ILE A 393 22.35 33.00 -14.58
CA ILE A 393 22.21 32.68 -13.15
C ILE A 393 22.43 31.17 -12.93
N GLU A 394 23.06 30.80 -11.81
CA GLU A 394 23.44 29.42 -11.46
C GLU A 394 22.29 28.40 -11.62
N GLY A 395 21.07 28.75 -11.22
CA GLY A 395 19.87 27.89 -11.35
C GLY A 395 19.42 27.62 -12.80
N VAL A 396 19.78 28.47 -13.77
CA VAL A 396 19.39 28.29 -15.18
C VAL A 396 20.04 27.04 -15.79
N GLY A 397 21.25 26.70 -15.36
CA GLY A 397 21.94 25.48 -15.80
C GLY A 397 21.13 24.23 -15.48
N GLU A 398 20.57 24.16 -14.27
CA GLU A 398 19.74 23.02 -13.83
C GLU A 398 18.44 22.92 -14.62
N VAL A 399 17.72 24.04 -14.81
CA VAL A 399 16.48 24.08 -15.62
C VAL A 399 16.77 23.60 -17.06
N SER A 400 17.90 24.05 -17.63
CA SER A 400 18.35 23.62 -18.97
C SER A 400 18.62 22.12 -19.05
N ASN A 401 19.29 21.57 -18.02
CA ASN A 401 19.59 20.16 -17.94
C ASN A 401 18.32 19.32 -17.79
N LEU A 402 17.33 19.77 -17.01
CA LEU A 402 16.04 19.07 -16.89
C LEU A 402 15.28 19.04 -18.21
N ILE A 403 15.22 20.16 -18.94
CA ILE A 403 14.57 20.21 -20.26
C ILE A 403 15.30 19.31 -21.26
N LYS A 404 16.62 19.37 -21.29
CA LYS A 404 17.45 18.48 -22.11
C LYS A 404 17.17 17.01 -21.79
N ASN A 405 17.13 16.65 -20.51
CA ASN A 405 16.86 15.29 -20.06
C ASN A 405 15.47 14.80 -20.47
N ILE A 406 14.44 15.64 -20.38
CA ILE A 406 13.08 15.30 -20.83
C ILE A 406 13.09 15.05 -22.35
N ARG A 407 13.68 15.97 -23.13
CA ARG A 407 13.74 15.89 -24.59
C ARG A 407 14.53 14.69 -25.10
N GLU A 408 15.68 14.40 -24.49
CA GLU A 408 16.54 13.26 -24.85
C GLU A 408 16.05 11.93 -24.22
N ARG A 409 14.88 11.95 -23.57
CA ARG A 409 14.27 10.79 -22.89
C ARG A 409 15.15 10.20 -21.78
N ASN A 410 16.06 11.01 -21.23
CA ASN A 410 16.84 10.71 -20.03
C ASN A 410 16.00 10.96 -18.75
N LEU A 411 14.85 10.29 -18.68
CA LEU A 411 13.94 10.39 -17.54
C LEU A 411 14.47 9.65 -16.32
N TYR A 412 14.10 10.11 -15.13
CA TYR A 412 14.32 9.37 -13.88
C TYR A 412 13.78 7.94 -13.99
N LYS A 413 14.43 7.03 -13.30
CA LYS A 413 14.17 5.59 -13.35
C LYS A 413 13.57 5.14 -12.03
N ARG A 414 12.56 4.26 -12.13
CA ARG A 414 11.87 3.69 -10.97
C ARG A 414 12.82 2.87 -10.09
N VAL A 415 12.83 3.22 -8.81
CA VAL A 415 13.54 2.58 -7.69
C VAL A 415 12.64 1.54 -7.03
N ALA A 416 11.40 1.91 -6.73
CA ALA A 416 10.42 1.04 -6.08
C ALA A 416 9.01 1.37 -6.60
N SER A 417 8.12 0.37 -6.58
CA SER A 417 6.68 0.53 -6.68
C SER A 417 6.06 -0.05 -5.43
N PHE A 418 5.06 0.61 -4.85
CA PHE A 418 4.35 0.08 -3.69
C PHE A 418 2.95 0.67 -3.61
N SER A 419 2.05 -0.06 -2.96
CA SER A 419 0.70 0.36 -2.59
C SER A 419 0.57 0.47 -1.06
N ARG A 420 -0.56 0.98 -0.57
CA ARG A 420 -0.82 1.08 0.88
C ARG A 420 -0.77 -0.28 1.60
N ASN A 421 -1.05 -1.38 0.88
CA ASN A 421 -1.04 -2.74 1.41
C ASN A 421 0.33 -3.43 1.27
N SER A 422 1.33 -2.74 0.74
CA SER A 422 2.67 -3.30 0.49
C SER A 422 3.60 -3.23 1.71
N PHE A 423 3.11 -2.70 2.83
CA PHE A 423 3.91 -2.44 4.03
C PHE A 423 3.44 -3.31 5.19
N ASP A 424 4.40 -3.91 5.88
CA ASP A 424 4.21 -4.55 7.18
C ASP A 424 4.50 -3.53 8.29
N GLY A 425 3.55 -3.33 9.21
CA GLY A 425 3.67 -2.38 10.32
C GLY A 425 2.33 -1.86 10.80
N SER A 426 2.36 -0.86 11.69
CA SER A 426 1.14 -0.23 12.21
C SER A 426 0.37 0.53 11.10
N LEU A 427 -0.92 0.25 10.96
CA LEU A 427 -1.83 0.93 10.03
C LEU A 427 -1.82 2.46 10.20
N SER A 428 -1.63 2.97 11.43
CA SER A 428 -1.56 4.40 11.70
C SER A 428 -0.28 5.03 11.14
N CYS A 429 0.86 4.36 11.31
CA CYS A 429 2.17 4.77 10.79
C CYS A 429 2.17 4.80 9.27
N ILE A 430 1.67 3.72 8.64
CA ILE A 430 1.55 3.63 7.18
C ILE A 430 0.69 4.77 6.64
N LYS A 431 -0.50 5.00 7.21
CA LYS A 431 -1.39 6.09 6.78
C LYS A 431 -0.74 7.46 6.94
N SER A 432 -0.01 7.69 8.03
CA SER A 432 0.72 8.93 8.24
C SER A 432 1.82 9.14 7.20
N PHE A 433 2.56 8.09 6.84
CA PHE A 433 3.63 8.15 5.85
C PHE A 433 3.09 8.53 4.47
N PHE A 434 2.02 7.88 4.00
CA PHE A 434 1.42 8.21 2.70
C PHE A 434 0.90 9.66 2.64
N ASN A 435 0.17 10.09 3.66
CA ASN A 435 -0.47 11.40 3.64
C ASN A 435 0.54 12.55 3.80
N GLN A 436 1.52 12.40 4.70
CA GLN A 436 2.43 13.49 5.07
C GLN A 436 3.76 13.43 4.32
N VAL A 437 4.28 12.24 3.98
CA VAL A 437 5.56 12.14 3.25
C VAL A 437 5.32 12.08 1.74
N ILE A 438 4.39 11.24 1.27
CA ILE A 438 4.28 11.01 -0.18
C ILE A 438 3.38 12.05 -0.87
N GLN A 439 2.24 12.39 -0.27
CA GLN A 439 1.25 13.26 -0.89
C GLN A 439 1.47 14.74 -0.60
N ASP A 440 2.17 15.09 0.50
CA ASP A 440 2.43 16.46 0.90
C ASP A 440 3.93 16.76 0.85
N SER A 441 4.40 17.25 -0.30
CA SER A 441 5.81 17.59 -0.52
C SER A 441 6.28 18.84 0.23
N LEU A 442 5.41 19.48 1.02
CA LEU A 442 5.73 20.67 1.81
C LEU A 442 5.65 20.39 3.32
N SER A 443 5.36 19.15 3.74
CA SER A 443 5.26 18.82 5.15
C SER A 443 6.64 18.68 5.81
N ASP A 444 6.72 18.99 7.10
CA ASP A 444 7.95 18.76 7.90
C ASP A 444 8.41 17.30 7.87
N LYS A 445 7.46 16.35 7.78
CA LYS A 445 7.79 14.92 7.68
C LYS A 445 8.40 14.56 6.34
N TYR A 446 8.00 15.22 5.25
CA TYR A 446 8.63 15.04 3.94
C TYR A 446 10.07 15.55 3.96
N PHE A 447 10.32 16.74 4.52
CA PHE A 447 11.69 17.25 4.66
C PHE A 447 12.55 16.34 5.55
N HIS A 448 12.03 15.92 6.71
CA HIS A 448 12.71 14.96 7.58
C HIS A 448 13.03 13.63 6.87
N PHE A 449 12.10 13.12 6.04
CA PHE A 449 12.34 11.95 5.21
C PHE A 449 13.46 12.18 4.20
N CYS A 450 13.50 13.34 3.54
CA CYS A 450 14.55 13.69 2.58
C CYS A 450 15.93 13.78 3.25
N ASP A 451 16.01 14.37 4.44
CA ASP A 451 17.26 14.47 5.21
C ASP A 451 17.81 13.09 5.58
N LEU A 452 16.95 12.22 6.11
CA LEU A 452 17.32 10.83 6.43
C LEU A 452 17.75 10.05 5.20
N MET A 453 17.05 10.21 4.07
CA MET A 453 17.42 9.59 2.81
C MET A 453 18.82 10.05 2.35
N ASN A 454 19.12 11.35 2.43
CA ASN A 454 20.44 11.91 2.09
C ASN A 454 21.54 11.39 3.03
N GLU A 455 21.27 11.32 4.32
CA GLU A 455 22.20 10.80 5.32
C GLU A 455 22.55 9.32 5.04
N GLU A 456 21.53 8.48 4.83
CA GLU A 456 21.72 7.05 4.55
C GLU A 456 22.38 6.82 3.19
N TYR A 457 22.00 7.58 2.16
CA TYR A 457 22.66 7.56 0.87
C TYR A 457 24.16 7.89 1.00
N GLY A 458 24.51 8.95 1.71
CA GLY A 458 25.89 9.37 1.95
C GLY A 458 26.70 8.34 2.77
N LYS A 459 26.08 7.68 3.76
CA LYS A 459 26.71 6.56 4.50
C LYS A 459 27.04 5.40 3.57
N ILE A 460 26.10 4.95 2.75
CA ILE A 460 26.32 3.85 1.80
C ILE A 460 27.44 4.18 0.81
N CYS A 461 27.45 5.40 0.25
CA CYS A 461 28.48 5.82 -0.70
C CYS A 461 29.89 5.80 -0.09
N ARG A 462 30.03 6.30 1.16
CA ARG A 462 31.31 6.26 1.90
C ARG A 462 31.79 4.84 2.14
N LEU A 463 30.91 3.95 2.58
CA LEU A 463 31.27 2.55 2.84
C LEU A 463 31.67 1.80 1.55
N LEU A 464 31.02 2.10 0.43
CA LEU A 464 31.31 1.47 -0.86
C LEU A 464 32.43 2.16 -1.66
N ASN A 465 33.06 3.22 -1.13
CA ASN A 465 34.07 4.04 -1.80
C ASN A 465 33.59 4.58 -3.17
N ILE A 466 32.34 4.99 -3.26
CA ILE A 466 31.77 5.59 -4.48
C ILE A 466 32.08 7.08 -4.44
N GLN A 467 32.85 7.57 -5.42
CA GLN A 467 33.08 9.00 -5.61
C GLN A 467 31.76 9.68 -5.97
N ASN A 468 31.23 10.48 -5.04
CA ASN A 468 30.11 11.38 -5.28
C ASN A 468 30.57 12.81 -5.00
N ASP A 469 30.00 13.75 -5.73
CA ASP A 469 30.16 15.16 -5.46
C ASP A 469 29.48 15.45 -4.12
N VAL A 470 30.28 15.60 -3.06
CA VAL A 470 29.81 15.68 -1.65
C VAL A 470 28.92 16.91 -1.43
N HIS A 471 28.94 17.86 -2.36
CA HIS A 471 28.25 19.15 -2.25
C HIS A 471 26.84 19.19 -2.84
N GLN A 472 26.35 18.15 -3.54
CA GLN A 472 24.96 18.13 -4.02
C GLN A 472 24.16 16.95 -3.45
N PRO A 473 22.98 17.21 -2.83
CA PRO A 473 22.09 16.14 -2.39
C PRO A 473 21.64 15.32 -3.59
N PHE A 474 21.49 14.00 -3.41
CA PHE A 474 21.08 13.15 -4.52
C PHE A 474 19.61 13.41 -4.86
N GLU A 475 19.26 13.30 -6.14
CA GLU A 475 17.92 13.63 -6.59
C GLU A 475 17.00 12.42 -6.58
N PHE A 476 15.85 12.52 -5.92
CA PHE A 476 14.75 11.57 -6.05
C PHE A 476 13.40 12.29 -6.07
N MET A 477 12.34 11.55 -6.43
CA MET A 477 10.98 12.04 -6.34
C MET A 477 9.96 10.91 -6.18
N PHE A 478 8.81 11.26 -5.59
CA PHE A 478 7.62 10.42 -5.60
C PHE A 478 6.67 10.81 -6.73
N VAL A 479 6.06 9.79 -7.32
CA VAL A 479 5.00 9.91 -8.31
C VAL A 479 3.93 8.88 -8.00
N PHE A 480 2.66 9.22 -8.18
CA PHE A 480 1.57 8.29 -7.88
C PHE A 480 0.49 8.32 -8.96
N SER A 481 -0.07 7.14 -9.24
CA SER A 481 -1.28 7.01 -10.06
C SER A 481 -2.52 7.14 -9.17
N LYS A 482 -3.52 7.87 -9.64
CA LYS A 482 -4.84 7.92 -9.01
C LYS A 482 -5.75 6.93 -9.73
N TYR A 483 -6.66 6.28 -9.02
CA TYR A 483 -7.74 5.57 -9.68
C TYR A 483 -8.85 6.56 -10.03
N GLU A 484 -9.18 6.66 -11.32
CA GLU A 484 -10.14 7.64 -11.84
C GLU A 484 -11.24 6.96 -12.67
N ALA A 485 -12.31 6.56 -11.98
CA ALA A 485 -13.56 6.13 -12.60
C ALA A 485 -14.43 7.36 -12.93
N MET A 486 -15.45 7.17 -13.78
CA MET A 486 -16.44 8.22 -14.04
C MET A 486 -17.14 8.63 -12.72
N SER A 487 -17.23 9.94 -12.51
CA SER A 487 -17.72 10.54 -11.25
C SER A 487 -19.23 10.37 -11.03
N SER A 488 -20.01 10.09 -12.08
CA SER A 488 -21.46 9.95 -12.05
C SER A 488 -21.91 8.80 -12.95
N MET A 489 -22.88 8.00 -12.50
CA MET A 489 -23.52 6.96 -13.30
C MET A 489 -24.96 7.38 -13.64
N PRO A 490 -25.45 7.21 -14.88
CA PRO A 490 -26.82 7.51 -15.23
C PRO A 490 -27.80 6.70 -14.37
N ILE A 491 -28.73 7.40 -13.71
CA ILE A 491 -29.80 6.77 -12.93
C ILE A 491 -30.97 6.52 -13.85
N GLU A 492 -31.48 5.29 -13.80
CA GLU A 492 -32.68 4.90 -14.52
C GLU A 492 -33.90 5.56 -13.89
N SER A 493 -34.55 6.45 -14.64
CA SER A 493 -35.90 6.90 -14.33
C SER A 493 -36.86 5.77 -14.66
N GLY A 494 -37.91 5.59 -13.85
CA GLY A 494 -38.94 4.56 -14.05
C GLY A 494 -39.66 4.61 -15.42
N ASP A 495 -39.39 5.65 -16.21
CA ASP A 495 -39.94 5.91 -17.54
C ASP A 495 -39.07 5.33 -18.68
N GLY A 496 -38.06 4.51 -18.38
CA GLY A 496 -37.22 3.83 -19.38
C GLY A 496 -36.06 4.68 -19.94
N PHE A 497 -35.71 5.76 -19.25
CA PHE A 497 -34.58 6.63 -19.59
C PHE A 497 -33.56 6.63 -18.46
N CYS A 498 -32.32 6.98 -18.78
CA CYS A 498 -31.30 7.26 -17.80
C CYS A 498 -30.88 8.72 -17.92
N VAL A 499 -30.87 9.41 -16.78
CA VAL A 499 -30.51 10.83 -16.65
C VAL A 499 -29.23 10.94 -15.84
N TRP A 500 -28.42 11.95 -16.10
CA TRP A 500 -27.26 12.33 -15.29
C TRP A 500 -27.39 13.80 -14.85
N SER A 501 -27.23 14.06 -13.56
CA SER A 501 -27.20 15.42 -12.98
C SER A 501 -25.90 15.59 -12.21
N SER A 502 -25.29 16.77 -12.32
CA SER A 502 -24.03 17.14 -11.66
C SER A 502 -24.16 17.36 -10.14
N THR A 503 -25.35 17.69 -9.61
CA THR A 503 -25.56 17.95 -8.17
C THR A 503 -26.37 16.89 -7.41
N LEU A 504 -27.11 16.00 -8.07
CA LEU A 504 -28.09 15.11 -7.43
C LEU A 504 -27.68 13.65 -7.22
N MET A 505 -26.45 13.25 -7.51
CA MET A 505 -26.08 11.83 -7.45
C MET A 505 -25.19 11.47 -6.26
N LYS A 506 -25.79 10.78 -5.28
CA LYS A 506 -25.04 9.96 -4.32
C LYS A 506 -24.52 8.72 -5.03
N GLN A 507 -23.21 8.52 -4.92
CA GLN A 507 -22.49 7.34 -5.37
C GLN A 507 -23.05 6.06 -4.72
N GLU A 508 -23.75 5.21 -5.47
CA GLU A 508 -23.74 3.77 -5.15
C GLU A 508 -22.44 3.18 -5.68
N THR A 509 -21.41 3.22 -4.83
CA THR A 509 -20.08 2.76 -5.18
C THR A 509 -19.94 1.27 -4.92
N MET A 510 -20.33 0.44 -5.90
CA MET A 510 -19.73 -0.90 -6.02
C MET A 510 -18.20 -0.83 -6.26
N GLU A 511 -17.66 0.34 -6.63
CA GLU A 511 -16.25 0.55 -6.99
C GLU A 511 -15.40 1.30 -5.93
N ALA A 512 -15.98 1.85 -4.85
CA ALA A 512 -15.19 2.51 -3.80
C ALA A 512 -14.23 1.53 -3.11
N GLY A 513 -14.59 0.25 -3.03
CA GLY A 513 -13.72 -0.81 -2.53
C GLY A 513 -12.47 -1.07 -3.41
N LYS A 514 -12.51 -0.73 -4.70
CA LYS A 514 -11.37 -0.87 -5.63
C LYS A 514 -10.41 0.32 -5.59
N LYS A 515 -10.91 1.51 -5.24
CA LYS A 515 -10.16 2.77 -5.25
C LYS A 515 -8.91 2.75 -4.35
N SER A 516 -9.00 2.14 -3.15
CA SER A 516 -7.85 2.02 -2.24
C SER A 516 -6.88 0.90 -2.60
N GLN A 517 -7.33 -0.12 -3.34
CA GLN A 517 -6.51 -1.27 -3.75
C GLN A 517 -5.67 -0.98 -5.01
N GLN A 518 -6.01 0.05 -5.79
CA GLN A 518 -5.38 0.33 -7.10
C GLN A 518 -4.39 1.51 -7.13
N GLU A 519 -4.32 2.38 -6.10
CA GLU A 519 -3.31 3.45 -6.06
C GLU A 519 -1.89 2.84 -6.01
N GLN A 520 -1.05 3.21 -6.97
CA GLN A 520 0.35 2.80 -7.03
C GLN A 520 1.25 4.02 -6.85
N PHE A 521 2.28 3.85 -6.03
CA PHE A 521 3.26 4.88 -5.70
C PHE A 521 4.63 4.44 -6.16
N TYR A 522 5.37 5.38 -6.73
CA TYR A 522 6.66 5.16 -7.36
C TYR A 522 7.70 6.08 -6.75
N LEU A 523 8.81 5.50 -6.28
CA LEU A 523 10.03 6.25 -5.99
C LEU A 523 10.91 6.24 -7.24
N LEU A 524 11.39 7.41 -7.66
CA LEU A 524 12.17 7.59 -8.89
C LEU A 524 13.48 8.34 -8.59
N THR A 525 14.57 8.02 -9.28
CA THR A 525 15.86 8.71 -9.18
C THR A 525 16.67 8.56 -10.47
N ASN A 526 17.86 9.16 -10.54
CA ASN A 526 18.79 8.95 -11.65
C ASN A 526 19.19 7.47 -11.79
N CYS A 527 19.50 7.04 -13.03
CA CYS A 527 19.75 5.62 -13.31
C CYS A 527 20.92 5.03 -12.51
N LYS A 528 21.94 5.84 -12.22
CA LYS A 528 23.15 5.47 -11.47
C LYS A 528 22.88 5.24 -9.97
N ASP A 529 21.95 6.00 -9.40
CA ASP A 529 21.76 6.08 -7.93
C ASP A 529 20.72 5.06 -7.44
N ARG A 530 19.90 4.55 -8.36
CA ARG A 530 18.85 3.53 -8.19
C ARG A 530 19.09 2.49 -7.09
N LYS A 531 20.24 1.82 -7.10
CA LYS A 531 20.59 0.76 -6.13
C LYS A 531 20.76 1.32 -4.71
N ILE A 532 21.48 2.42 -4.60
CA ILE A 532 21.82 3.04 -3.32
C ILE A 532 20.57 3.65 -2.70
N VAL A 533 19.75 4.33 -3.52
CA VAL A 533 18.48 4.92 -3.08
C VAL A 533 17.51 3.86 -2.56
N TYR A 534 17.46 2.68 -3.18
CA TYR A 534 16.64 1.58 -2.68
C TYR A 534 17.10 1.09 -1.30
N LEU A 535 18.41 0.87 -1.12
CA LEU A 535 18.98 0.41 0.15
C LEU A 535 18.82 1.45 1.26
N ALA A 536 18.94 2.74 0.94
CA ALA A 536 18.63 3.83 1.86
C ALA A 536 17.15 3.83 2.25
N LEU A 537 16.24 3.67 1.28
CA LEU A 537 14.78 3.61 1.52
C LEU A 537 14.42 2.52 2.53
N GLU A 538 14.95 1.29 2.37
CA GLU A 538 14.67 0.18 3.28
C GLU A 538 14.98 0.54 4.73
N LYS A 539 16.08 1.26 4.98
CA LYS A 539 16.47 1.68 6.33
C LYS A 539 15.67 2.88 6.83
N VAL A 540 15.41 3.88 5.99
CA VAL A 540 14.65 5.08 6.37
C VAL A 540 13.21 4.73 6.76
N LEU A 541 12.56 3.78 6.07
CA LEU A 541 11.19 3.35 6.38
C LEU A 541 11.04 2.89 7.85
N THR A 542 12.05 2.25 8.42
CA THR A 542 12.04 1.81 9.83
C THR A 542 11.91 2.97 10.81
N LYS A 543 12.43 4.15 10.48
CA LYS A 543 12.31 5.37 11.30
C LYS A 543 10.90 5.94 11.29
N PHE A 544 10.06 5.51 10.34
CA PHE A 544 8.64 5.87 10.25
C PHE A 544 7.71 4.77 10.78
N GLY A 545 8.23 3.76 11.50
CA GLY A 545 7.42 2.67 12.07
C GLY A 545 6.90 1.68 11.03
N ILE A 546 7.59 1.60 9.88
CA ILE A 546 7.32 0.65 8.81
C ILE A 546 8.42 -0.40 8.87
N GLU A 547 8.08 -1.63 9.26
CA GLU A 547 9.04 -2.68 9.61
C GLU A 547 9.65 -3.33 8.38
N GLN A 548 8.83 -3.59 7.35
CA GLN A 548 9.29 -4.22 6.12
C GLN A 548 8.39 -3.88 4.92
N LEU A 549 8.98 -3.89 3.72
CA LEU A 549 8.25 -3.95 2.45
C LEU A 549 7.93 -5.41 2.13
N ALA A 550 6.67 -5.74 1.89
CA ALA A 550 6.23 -7.10 1.59
C ALA A 550 6.86 -7.61 0.28
N ARG A 551 7.90 -8.47 0.42
CA ARG A 551 8.58 -9.27 -0.62
C ARG A 551 9.11 -8.51 -1.87
N ASP A 552 9.63 -7.28 -1.73
CA ASP A 552 10.19 -6.45 -2.82
C ASP A 552 9.17 -5.89 -3.83
N SER A 553 8.16 -5.15 -3.38
CA SER A 553 6.94 -4.81 -4.14
C SER A 553 7.07 -4.06 -5.50
N ALA A 554 8.27 -3.68 -5.96
CA ALA A 554 8.73 -3.89 -7.35
C ALA A 554 10.14 -3.30 -7.52
N ILE A 555 11.14 -4.17 -7.38
CA ILE A 555 12.59 -3.88 -7.48
C ILE A 555 12.91 -2.89 -8.61
N CYS A 556 13.80 -1.96 -8.28
CA CYS A 556 14.58 -1.08 -9.15
C CYS A 556 14.58 -1.58 -10.60
N SER A 557 13.86 -0.91 -11.51
CA SER A 557 13.15 -1.55 -12.65
C SER A 557 13.97 -2.42 -13.63
N LYS A 558 15.29 -2.58 -13.44
CA LYS A 558 16.21 -3.38 -14.24
C LYS A 558 17.46 -3.85 -13.45
N VAL A 559 17.46 -3.86 -12.12
CA VAL A 559 18.61 -4.35 -11.32
C VAL A 559 18.30 -5.79 -10.90
N PRO A 560 19.13 -6.78 -11.28
CA PRO A 560 18.94 -8.16 -10.83
C PRO A 560 18.98 -8.25 -9.31
N TYR A 561 18.06 -9.03 -8.73
CA TYR A 561 17.99 -9.25 -7.29
C TYR A 561 19.34 -9.73 -6.71
N GLU A 562 20.05 -10.60 -7.44
CA GLU A 562 21.40 -11.06 -7.07
C GLU A 562 22.43 -9.94 -6.91
N GLU A 563 22.36 -8.88 -7.73
CA GLU A 563 23.29 -7.75 -7.65
C GLU A 563 22.99 -6.87 -6.43
N MET A 564 21.71 -6.69 -6.14
CA MET A 564 21.23 -5.98 -4.95
C MET A 564 21.63 -6.74 -3.68
N ASP A 565 21.48 -8.06 -3.68
CA ASP A 565 21.92 -8.92 -2.59
C ASP A 565 23.42 -8.93 -2.38
N LYS A 566 24.23 -8.97 -3.45
CA LYS A 566 25.69 -8.81 -3.34
C LYS A 566 26.06 -7.50 -2.65
N THR A 567 25.37 -6.42 -3.01
CA THR A 567 25.59 -5.10 -2.40
C THR A 567 25.16 -5.08 -0.93
N ARG A 568 23.99 -5.66 -0.61
CA ARG A 568 23.46 -5.79 0.75
C ARG A 568 24.40 -6.60 1.64
N MET A 569 24.93 -7.72 1.13
CA MET A 569 25.90 -8.55 1.85
C MET A 569 27.23 -7.83 2.09
N ARG A 570 27.74 -7.08 1.10
CA ARG A 570 28.94 -6.25 1.28
C ARG A 570 28.73 -5.16 2.33
N LEU A 571 27.57 -4.49 2.32
CA LEU A 571 27.22 -3.50 3.35
C LEU A 571 27.08 -4.12 4.74
N LEU A 572 26.54 -5.34 4.83
CA LEU A 572 26.50 -6.13 6.07
C LEU A 572 27.92 -6.47 6.57
N GLU A 573 28.87 -6.79 5.68
CA GLU A 573 30.29 -6.99 6.04
C GLU A 573 30.96 -5.70 6.54
N LEU A 574 30.54 -4.55 6.02
CA LEU A 574 31.02 -3.24 6.43
C LEU A 574 30.27 -2.67 7.66
N GLY A 575 29.37 -3.44 8.27
CA GLY A 575 28.67 -3.08 9.51
C GLY A 575 27.47 -2.13 9.34
N TYR A 576 27.03 -1.85 8.11
CA TYR A 576 25.94 -0.91 7.83
C TYR A 576 24.59 -1.30 8.46
N TYR A 577 24.35 -2.61 8.59
CA TYR A 577 23.09 -3.18 9.11
C TYR A 577 23.17 -3.63 10.58
N ASN A 578 24.25 -3.33 11.31
CA ASN A 578 24.40 -3.81 12.69
C ASN A 578 23.29 -3.31 13.65
N ASP A 579 22.73 -2.13 13.38
CA ASP A 579 21.60 -1.54 14.11
C ASP A 579 20.22 -1.97 13.58
N SER A 580 20.18 -2.81 12.54
CA SER A 580 18.99 -3.08 11.74
C SER A 580 19.01 -4.48 11.11
N LEU A 581 19.60 -5.47 11.81
CA LEU A 581 19.75 -6.85 11.33
C LEU A 581 18.42 -7.53 10.99
N TYR A 582 17.31 -7.08 11.59
CA TYR A 582 15.95 -7.58 11.28
C TYR A 582 15.51 -7.31 9.84
N LEU A 583 16.11 -6.33 9.15
CA LEU A 583 15.87 -6.04 7.73
C LEU A 583 16.45 -7.11 6.79
N LEU A 584 17.30 -8.02 7.28
CA LEU A 584 17.86 -9.08 6.46
C LEU A 584 16.77 -10.03 5.97
N GLN A 585 16.61 -10.12 4.65
CA GLN A 585 15.68 -11.05 4.02
C GLN A 585 16.05 -12.51 4.32
N SER A 586 15.07 -13.43 4.23
CA SER A 586 15.24 -14.85 4.58
C SER A 586 16.43 -15.50 3.89
N GLU A 587 16.65 -15.23 2.59
CA GLU A 587 17.76 -15.83 1.85
C GLU A 587 19.13 -15.38 2.38
N ASN A 588 19.28 -14.10 2.68
CA ASN A 588 20.50 -13.54 3.25
C ASN A 588 20.71 -13.98 4.71
N PHE A 589 19.62 -14.11 5.47
CA PHE A 589 19.65 -14.66 6.82
C PHE A 589 20.12 -16.11 6.84
N LEU A 590 19.63 -16.95 5.92
CA LEU A 590 20.06 -18.36 5.80
C LEU A 590 21.56 -18.51 5.49
N ARG A 591 22.21 -17.49 4.90
CA ARG A 591 23.68 -17.49 4.67
C ARG A 591 24.48 -17.31 5.97
N LEU A 592 23.86 -16.82 7.05
CA LEU A 592 24.49 -16.70 8.37
C LEU A 592 24.47 -18.01 9.15
N LEU A 593 23.60 -18.96 8.77
CA LEU A 593 23.42 -20.24 9.45
C LEU A 593 24.36 -21.32 8.90
N ASP A 594 24.77 -22.25 9.77
CA ASP A 594 25.35 -23.52 9.33
C ASP A 594 24.23 -24.38 8.70
N LYS A 595 24.23 -24.44 7.37
CA LYS A 595 23.24 -25.20 6.59
C LYS A 595 23.19 -26.69 6.94
N LYS A 596 24.34 -27.28 7.29
CA LYS A 596 24.41 -28.71 7.65
C LYS A 596 23.75 -28.92 9.01
N ALA A 597 24.12 -28.11 10.00
CA ALA A 597 23.51 -28.17 11.33
C ALA A 597 22.00 -27.90 11.28
N PHE A 598 21.58 -26.87 10.52
CA PHE A 598 20.17 -26.51 10.34
C PHE A 598 19.34 -27.69 9.82
N LYS A 599 19.81 -28.38 8.76
CA LYS A 599 19.08 -29.52 8.19
C LYS A 599 18.98 -30.70 9.15
N ILE A 600 20.07 -31.01 9.86
CA ILE A 600 20.08 -32.09 10.86
C ILE A 600 19.09 -31.78 12.00
N VAL A 601 18.98 -30.51 12.44
CA VAL A 601 17.99 -30.11 13.46
C VAL A 601 16.57 -30.35 12.95
N VAL A 602 16.24 -29.92 11.73
CA VAL A 602 14.89 -30.11 11.16
C VAL A 602 14.55 -31.59 11.06
N ASP A 603 15.49 -32.42 10.61
CA ASP A 603 15.28 -33.87 10.49
C ASP A 603 15.12 -34.53 11.87
N LYS A 604 15.92 -34.13 12.86
CA LYS A 604 15.86 -34.64 14.25
C LYS A 604 14.48 -34.44 14.88
N TYR A 605 13.83 -33.31 14.64
CA TYR A 605 12.52 -32.98 15.25
C TYR A 605 11.33 -33.20 14.32
N ARG A 606 11.50 -33.88 13.19
CA ARG A 606 10.45 -34.09 12.18
C ARG A 606 9.20 -34.78 12.75
N SER A 607 9.39 -35.68 13.72
CA SER A 607 8.31 -36.41 14.40
C SER A 607 7.66 -35.64 15.55
N PHE A 608 8.12 -34.42 15.88
CA PHE A 608 7.53 -33.62 16.95
C PHE A 608 6.14 -33.12 16.54
N LEU A 609 5.16 -33.37 17.42
CA LEU A 609 3.78 -32.92 17.25
C LEU A 609 3.29 -32.30 18.56
N GLY A 610 3.55 -31.00 18.71
CA GLY A 610 3.08 -30.22 19.85
C GLY A 610 1.61 -29.81 19.72
N VAL A 611 1.18 -29.01 20.68
CA VAL A 611 -0.19 -28.48 20.79
C VAL A 611 -0.58 -27.64 19.58
N ASN A 612 -1.87 -27.61 19.26
CA ASN A 612 -2.42 -26.93 18.08
C ASN A 612 -1.77 -27.37 16.76
N SER A 613 -1.39 -28.65 16.66
CA SER A 613 -0.66 -29.20 15.50
C SER A 613 0.67 -28.51 15.21
N CYS A 614 1.36 -28.03 16.25
CA CYS A 614 2.70 -27.45 16.12
C CYS A 614 3.69 -28.53 15.63
N ARG A 615 4.24 -28.32 14.44
CA ARG A 615 5.27 -29.19 13.83
C ARG A 615 6.55 -28.41 13.62
N ILE A 616 7.69 -29.08 13.79
CA ILE A 616 8.98 -28.49 13.46
C ILE A 616 9.25 -28.70 11.97
N THR A 617 9.28 -27.60 11.23
CA THR A 617 9.55 -27.53 9.79
C THR A 617 10.70 -26.55 9.55
N GLU A 618 11.22 -26.50 8.33
CA GLU A 618 12.19 -25.46 7.96
C GLU A 618 11.63 -24.06 8.20
N GLU A 619 10.36 -23.83 7.84
CA GLU A 619 9.71 -22.54 8.01
C GLU A 619 9.56 -22.14 9.49
N SER A 620 9.12 -23.07 10.35
CA SER A 620 8.96 -22.78 11.77
C SER A 620 10.30 -22.53 12.47
N LEU A 621 11.36 -23.26 12.09
CA LEU A 621 12.69 -23.05 12.62
C LEU A 621 13.28 -21.71 12.14
N ILE A 622 13.08 -21.34 10.88
CA ILE A 622 13.48 -20.01 10.37
C ILE A 622 12.74 -18.91 11.13
N LYS A 623 11.42 -19.03 11.30
CA LYS A 623 10.62 -18.06 12.07
C LYS A 623 11.17 -17.91 13.49
N PHE A 624 11.46 -19.02 14.17
CA PHE A 624 12.04 -19.00 15.51
C PHE A 624 13.40 -18.29 15.56
N LEU A 625 14.33 -18.68 14.67
CA LEU A 625 15.69 -18.12 14.63
C LEU A 625 15.73 -16.65 14.22
N ARG A 626 14.76 -16.18 13.41
CA ARG A 626 14.67 -14.77 13.02
C ARG A 626 14.32 -13.83 14.17
N GLN A 627 13.67 -14.33 15.22
CA GLN A 627 13.34 -13.50 16.39
C GLN A 627 14.59 -12.96 17.10
N PHE A 628 15.74 -13.63 16.96
CA PHE A 628 17.01 -13.15 17.49
C PHE A 628 17.55 -11.91 16.76
N LEU A 629 17.04 -11.58 15.57
CA LEU A 629 17.43 -10.37 14.82
C LEU A 629 16.91 -9.08 15.46
N TRP A 630 15.96 -9.17 16.40
CA TRP A 630 15.44 -8.01 17.15
C TRP A 630 16.36 -7.59 18.30
N LEU A 631 17.39 -8.38 18.59
CA LEU A 631 18.33 -8.11 19.68
C LEU A 631 19.43 -7.17 19.21
N GLU A 632 19.78 -6.22 20.06
CA GLU A 632 20.88 -5.27 19.81
C GLU A 632 22.24 -5.97 19.94
N MET A 633 22.75 -6.49 18.82
CA MET A 633 24.07 -7.11 18.74
C MET A 633 24.71 -6.95 17.36
N ASP A 634 26.02 -7.13 17.27
CA ASP A 634 26.70 -7.12 15.99
C ASP A 634 26.56 -8.45 15.21
N LYS A 635 26.94 -8.44 13.93
CA LYS A 635 26.88 -9.61 13.05
C LYS A 635 27.67 -10.82 13.57
N ASN A 636 28.83 -10.60 14.18
CA ASN A 636 29.70 -11.68 14.65
C ASN A 636 29.12 -12.34 15.91
N GLU A 637 28.61 -11.54 16.85
CA GLU A 637 27.87 -12.01 18.02
C GLU A 637 26.62 -12.79 17.60
N LEU A 638 25.85 -12.27 16.63
CA LEU A 638 24.68 -12.97 16.07
C LEU A 638 25.05 -14.32 15.46
N ARG A 639 26.13 -14.39 14.67
CA ARG A 639 26.57 -15.65 14.04
C ARG A 639 26.98 -16.68 15.10
N LEU A 640 27.71 -16.26 16.13
CA LEU A 640 28.09 -17.13 17.24
C LEU A 640 26.86 -17.61 18.03
N LEU A 641 25.89 -16.72 18.25
CA LEU A 641 24.64 -17.06 18.90
C LEU A 641 23.84 -18.09 18.10
N LEU A 642 23.57 -17.84 16.81
CA LEU A 642 22.78 -18.73 15.96
C LEU A 642 23.43 -20.12 15.81
N ASP A 643 24.75 -20.19 15.61
CA ASP A 643 25.49 -21.46 15.61
C ASP A 643 25.36 -22.18 16.96
N GLY A 644 25.47 -21.44 18.07
CA GLY A 644 25.32 -21.98 19.42
C GLY A 644 23.91 -22.52 19.69
N ILE A 645 22.86 -21.82 19.23
CA ILE A 645 21.47 -22.29 19.31
C ILE A 645 21.25 -23.58 18.52
N LEU A 646 21.77 -23.66 17.28
CA LEU A 646 21.69 -24.89 16.48
C LEU A 646 22.42 -26.05 17.18
N LYS A 647 23.58 -25.80 17.79
CA LYS A 647 24.32 -26.81 18.56
C LYS A 647 23.60 -27.28 19.80
N LEU A 648 22.92 -26.39 20.51
CA LEU A 648 22.04 -26.76 21.62
C LEU A 648 20.94 -27.70 21.13
N LEU A 649 20.25 -27.36 20.05
CA LEU A 649 19.20 -28.21 19.45
C LEU A 649 19.74 -29.58 18.97
N LEU A 650 20.95 -29.61 18.40
CA LEU A 650 21.60 -30.86 18.00
C LEU A 650 21.92 -31.76 19.20
N ASN A 651 22.33 -31.19 20.34
CA ASN A 651 22.70 -31.94 21.55
C ASN A 651 21.55 -32.13 22.56
N ALA A 652 20.39 -31.50 22.31
CA ALA A 652 19.20 -31.67 23.14
C ALA A 652 18.81 -33.15 23.27
N TYR A 653 18.33 -33.54 24.44
CA TYR A 653 17.80 -34.88 24.65
C TYR A 653 16.37 -34.94 24.11
N TYR A 654 16.21 -35.51 22.91
CA TYR A 654 14.92 -35.66 22.25
C TYR A 654 14.45 -37.11 22.31
N LEU A 655 13.26 -37.34 22.84
CA LEU A 655 12.60 -38.64 22.89
C LEU A 655 11.40 -38.62 21.95
N ASP A 656 11.60 -39.08 20.71
CA ASP A 656 10.50 -39.45 19.83
C ASP A 656 9.88 -40.78 20.25
N ARG A 657 8.83 -41.22 19.54
CA ARG A 657 8.10 -42.44 19.90
C ARG A 657 8.99 -43.69 19.91
N GLU A 658 9.88 -43.84 18.94
CA GLU A 658 10.74 -45.02 18.81
C GLU A 658 11.85 -45.03 19.88
N SER A 659 12.48 -43.87 20.08
CA SER A 659 13.49 -43.67 21.12
C SER A 659 12.89 -43.83 22.51
N PHE A 660 11.65 -43.37 22.73
CA PHE A 660 10.93 -43.55 23.98
C PHE A 660 10.78 -45.03 24.33
N SER A 661 10.20 -45.84 23.44
CA SER A 661 10.05 -47.29 23.66
C SER A 661 11.40 -47.98 23.94
N THR A 662 12.46 -47.54 23.25
CA THR A 662 13.82 -48.07 23.46
C THR A 662 14.37 -47.73 24.85
N GLN A 663 14.21 -46.50 25.34
CA GLN A 663 14.69 -46.13 26.68
C GLN A 663 13.86 -46.75 27.79
N VAL A 664 12.54 -46.87 27.61
CA VAL A 664 11.69 -47.58 28.59
C VAL A 664 12.06 -49.06 28.65
N GLY A 665 12.39 -49.68 27.51
CA GLY A 665 12.90 -51.06 27.47
C GLY A 665 14.14 -51.25 28.34
N LYS A 666 15.14 -50.36 28.25
CA LYS A 666 16.32 -50.39 29.13
C LYS A 666 15.97 -50.24 30.61
N LEU A 667 15.04 -49.34 30.93
CA LEU A 667 14.58 -49.16 32.30
C LEU A 667 13.89 -50.41 32.85
N ILE A 668 13.15 -51.14 32.00
CA ILE A 668 12.51 -52.41 32.36
C ILE A 668 13.55 -53.53 32.52
N GLU A 669 14.62 -53.55 31.72
CA GLU A 669 15.75 -54.47 31.92
C GLU A 669 16.45 -54.22 33.26
N GLU A 670 16.71 -52.95 33.61
CA GLU A 670 17.26 -52.57 34.91
C GLU A 670 16.32 -52.93 36.06
N LEU A 671 15.01 -52.73 35.90
CA LEU A 671 14.00 -53.14 36.86
C LEU A 671 13.95 -54.67 37.04
N SER A 672 14.11 -55.42 35.95
CA SER A 672 14.12 -56.89 35.95
C SER A 672 15.34 -57.46 36.67
N ALA A 673 16.44 -56.71 36.71
CA ALA A 673 17.68 -57.10 37.41
C ALA A 673 17.61 -56.93 38.94
N LEU A 674 16.57 -56.28 39.47
CA LEU A 674 16.38 -56.17 40.92
C LEU A 674 15.93 -57.50 41.54
N GLU A 675 16.50 -57.85 42.68
CA GLU A 675 16.22 -59.06 43.47
C GLU A 675 14.87 -58.98 44.23
N TYR A 676 13.80 -58.59 43.55
CA TYR A 676 12.41 -58.67 44.03
C TYR A 676 11.66 -59.79 43.32
N GLY A 677 10.51 -60.22 43.87
CA GLY A 677 9.55 -61.16 43.27
C GLY A 677 8.92 -60.61 41.99
N ASP A 678 7.60 -60.39 42.01
CA ASP A 678 6.86 -59.69 40.96
C ASP A 678 7.02 -58.16 41.10
N LYS A 679 7.17 -57.47 39.96
CA LYS A 679 7.37 -56.02 39.86
C LYS A 679 6.11 -55.40 39.27
N HIS A 680 5.29 -54.82 40.13
CA HIS A 680 4.03 -54.19 39.77
C HIS A 680 4.25 -52.74 39.30
N ILE A 681 4.18 -52.49 38.01
CA ILE A 681 4.34 -51.15 37.42
C ILE A 681 3.01 -50.41 37.44
N VAL A 682 3.04 -49.22 38.02
CA VAL A 682 1.95 -48.24 38.06
C VAL A 682 2.43 -46.88 37.58
N THR A 683 1.56 -46.08 36.96
CA THR A 683 1.91 -44.70 36.58
C THR A 683 1.79 -43.77 37.77
N LEU A 684 2.71 -42.81 37.88
CA LEU A 684 2.65 -41.78 38.91
C LEU A 684 1.64 -40.66 38.52
N GLY A 685 0.69 -40.34 39.40
CA GLY A 685 -0.29 -39.26 39.18
C GLY A 685 -1.65 -39.70 38.65
N GLY A 686 -2.51 -38.72 38.36
CA GLY A 686 -3.90 -38.92 37.96
C GLY A 686 -4.12 -38.99 36.44
N LEU A 687 -5.38 -39.09 36.00
CA LEU A 687 -5.77 -39.19 34.58
C LEU A 687 -5.22 -38.05 33.70
N PHE A 688 -4.95 -36.88 34.29
CA PHE A 688 -4.48 -35.68 33.59
C PHE A 688 -2.95 -35.47 33.67
N ASP A 689 -2.22 -36.38 34.30
CA ASP A 689 -0.76 -36.32 34.36
C ASP A 689 -0.10 -37.03 33.16
N SER A 690 1.07 -36.54 32.77
CA SER A 690 1.79 -37.00 31.57
C SER A 690 2.06 -38.51 31.60
N ALA A 691 2.37 -39.07 32.78
CA ALA A 691 2.65 -40.48 32.96
C ALA A 691 1.51 -41.42 32.50
N LYS A 692 0.23 -41.04 32.66
CA LYS A 692 -0.92 -41.85 32.21
C LYS A 692 -1.01 -41.94 30.69
N HIS A 693 -0.65 -40.87 29.98
CA HIS A 693 -0.59 -40.90 28.51
C HIS A 693 0.53 -41.80 27.99
N LEU A 694 1.54 -42.09 28.80
CA LEU A 694 2.65 -42.97 28.43
C LEU A 694 2.23 -44.45 28.40
N MET A 695 1.08 -44.80 28.99
CA MET A 695 0.59 -46.19 28.98
C MET A 695 0.34 -46.74 27.58
N TYR A 696 -0.03 -45.88 26.63
CA TYR A 696 -0.22 -46.28 25.24
C TYR A 696 1.07 -46.82 24.59
N TYR A 697 2.24 -46.41 25.09
CA TYR A 697 3.53 -46.88 24.58
C TYR A 697 3.98 -48.20 25.24
N PHE A 698 3.42 -48.59 26.39
CA PHE A 698 3.76 -49.85 27.04
C PHE A 698 3.33 -51.08 26.23
N ASN A 699 2.25 -50.97 25.44
CA ASN A 699 1.81 -52.04 24.53
C ASN A 699 2.86 -52.39 23.47
N ASP A 700 3.73 -51.44 23.12
CA ASP A 700 4.78 -51.60 22.12
C ASP A 700 6.07 -52.20 22.73
N ILE A 701 6.11 -52.46 24.05
CA ILE A 701 7.28 -52.97 24.75
C ILE A 701 7.19 -54.50 24.89
N ARG A 702 8.28 -55.19 24.52
CA ARG A 702 8.41 -56.65 24.66
C ARG A 702 9.54 -56.97 25.63
N GLY A 703 9.25 -57.72 26.68
CA GLY A 703 10.27 -58.23 27.62
C GLY A 703 10.14 -57.69 29.04
N GLY A 704 10.83 -58.38 29.96
CA GLY A 704 10.78 -58.18 31.41
C GLY A 704 10.43 -59.48 32.13
N THR A 705 11.31 -59.95 33.02
CA THR A 705 11.04 -61.14 33.86
C THR A 705 10.31 -60.68 35.12
N ASN A 706 9.16 -61.28 35.40
CA ASN A 706 8.32 -60.97 36.57
C ASN A 706 7.86 -59.50 36.62
N VAL A 707 7.55 -58.90 35.47
CA VAL A 707 7.03 -57.52 35.38
C VAL A 707 5.55 -57.55 35.05
N ILE A 708 4.73 -56.92 35.90
CA ILE A 708 3.27 -56.86 35.78
C ILE A 708 2.85 -55.40 35.62
N PHE A 709 2.10 -55.09 34.56
CA PHE A 709 1.56 -53.75 34.36
C PHE A 709 0.16 -53.65 34.96
N ASP A 710 0.04 -52.98 36.10
CA ASP A 710 -1.24 -52.81 36.78
C ASP A 710 -1.98 -51.55 36.27
N GLY A 711 -3.27 -51.71 35.96
CA GLY A 711 -4.10 -50.60 35.49
C GLY A 711 -4.42 -49.55 36.56
N SER A 712 -4.26 -49.90 37.85
CA SER A 712 -4.44 -49.00 38.98
C SER A 712 -3.58 -49.40 40.18
N LEU A 713 -3.24 -48.41 41.00
CA LEU A 713 -2.51 -48.60 42.26
C LEU A 713 -3.25 -49.55 43.21
N GLU A 714 -4.57 -49.44 43.30
CA GLU A 714 -5.39 -50.33 44.16
C GLU A 714 -5.40 -51.78 43.67
N GLY A 715 -5.30 -52.00 42.35
CA GLY A 715 -5.16 -53.33 41.75
C GLY A 715 -3.81 -53.94 42.13
N ALA A 716 -2.73 -53.16 41.97
CA ALA A 716 -1.39 -53.58 42.36
C ALA A 716 -1.33 -53.95 43.85
N LEU A 717 -1.85 -53.09 44.74
CA LEU A 717 -1.85 -53.32 46.18
C LEU A 717 -2.72 -54.50 46.66
N LYS A 718 -3.64 -55.00 45.84
CA LYS A 718 -4.41 -56.22 46.13
C LYS A 718 -3.64 -57.49 45.78
N ASN A 719 -2.80 -57.42 44.74
CA ASN A 719 -2.11 -58.58 44.18
C ASN A 719 -0.67 -58.73 44.71
N ILE A 720 -0.14 -57.71 45.39
CA ILE A 720 1.25 -57.66 45.84
C ILE A 720 1.52 -58.60 47.03
N SER A 721 2.58 -59.40 46.90
CA SER A 721 3.11 -60.29 47.94
C SER A 721 4.27 -59.65 48.71
N ALA A 722 4.74 -60.28 49.79
CA ALA A 722 5.77 -59.71 50.67
C ALA A 722 7.15 -59.49 50.00
N ASP A 723 7.49 -60.30 48.99
CA ASP A 723 8.77 -60.24 48.27
C ASP A 723 8.70 -59.37 47.01
N ASP A 724 7.52 -58.85 46.66
CA ASP A 724 7.25 -58.07 45.45
C ASP A 724 7.63 -56.59 45.64
N CYS A 725 7.70 -55.83 44.53
CA CYS A 725 7.89 -54.39 44.59
C CYS A 725 6.86 -53.62 43.76
N LEU A 726 6.54 -52.42 44.22
CA LEU A 726 5.67 -51.47 43.53
C LEU A 726 6.51 -50.42 42.82
N CYS A 727 6.46 -50.41 41.48
CA CYS A 727 7.24 -49.52 40.64
C CYS A 727 6.38 -48.37 40.09
N PHE A 728 6.63 -47.14 40.53
CA PHE A 728 6.00 -45.95 39.97
C PHE A 728 6.82 -45.40 38.80
N PHE A 729 6.20 -45.26 37.64
CA PHE A 729 6.82 -44.75 36.43
C PHE A 729 6.38 -43.30 36.09
N ASP A 730 7.34 -42.47 35.67
CA ASP A 730 7.10 -41.10 35.17
C ASP A 730 8.12 -40.69 34.07
N ASP A 731 7.79 -39.71 33.23
CA ASP A 731 8.67 -39.25 32.13
C ASP A 731 9.94 -38.54 32.64
N GLY A 732 9.85 -37.82 33.76
CA GLY A 732 11.03 -37.36 34.47
C GLY A 732 10.78 -36.43 35.65
N ALA A 733 11.72 -36.44 36.59
CA ALA A 733 11.69 -35.58 37.78
C ALA A 733 12.99 -34.79 37.94
N TYR A 734 12.86 -33.45 38.06
CA TYR A 734 14.01 -32.56 38.26
C TYR A 734 14.15 -32.06 39.71
N SER A 735 13.07 -31.54 40.31
CA SER A 735 13.08 -31.07 41.70
C SER A 735 12.56 -32.11 42.70
N GLY A 736 11.88 -33.15 42.24
CA GLY A 736 11.21 -34.16 43.07
C GLY A 736 9.91 -33.70 43.74
N LYS A 737 9.61 -32.40 43.75
CA LYS A 737 8.47 -31.83 44.51
C LYS A 737 7.10 -32.40 44.13
N GLN A 738 6.87 -32.66 42.85
CA GLN A 738 5.59 -33.18 42.36
C GLN A 738 5.37 -34.62 42.84
N VAL A 739 6.40 -35.47 42.76
CA VAL A 739 6.39 -36.85 43.27
C VAL A 739 6.03 -36.86 44.75
N ILE A 740 6.70 -36.01 45.55
CA ILE A 740 6.39 -35.88 46.98
C ILE A 740 4.96 -35.44 47.21
N SER A 741 4.47 -34.45 46.45
CA SER A 741 3.08 -34.01 46.55
C SER A 741 2.11 -35.16 46.29
N ILE A 742 2.33 -35.97 45.24
CA ILE A 742 1.47 -37.12 44.90
C ILE A 742 1.41 -38.12 46.06
N PHE A 743 2.56 -38.46 46.67
CA PHE A 743 2.57 -39.34 47.85
C PHE A 743 1.91 -38.69 49.07
N GLN A 744 2.10 -37.38 49.30
CA GLN A 744 1.42 -36.65 50.36
C GLN A 744 -0.11 -36.71 50.21
N GLU A 745 -0.64 -36.66 48.97
CA GLU A 745 -2.06 -36.83 48.67
C GLU A 745 -2.56 -38.23 48.97
N MET A 746 -1.86 -39.26 48.49
CA MET A 746 -2.17 -40.66 48.76
C MET A 746 -2.24 -40.94 50.27
N MET A 747 -1.38 -40.28 51.06
CA MET A 747 -1.31 -40.43 52.50
C MET A 747 -2.30 -39.54 53.29
N GLY A 748 -3.05 -38.66 52.62
CA GLY A 748 -4.05 -37.78 53.25
C GLY A 748 -3.48 -36.55 53.95
N VAL A 749 -2.28 -36.08 53.54
CA VAL A 749 -1.69 -34.85 54.09
C VAL A 749 -2.55 -33.65 53.66
N PRO A 750 -2.92 -32.73 54.58
CA PRO A 750 -3.70 -31.53 54.26
C PRO A 750 -3.02 -30.62 53.23
N LEU A 751 -3.80 -29.98 52.34
CA LEU A 751 -3.29 -29.17 51.22
C LEU A 751 -2.29 -28.07 51.64
N ASN A 752 -2.48 -27.46 52.80
CA ASN A 752 -1.62 -26.42 53.36
C ASN A 752 -0.23 -26.92 53.81
N GLU A 753 -0.08 -28.24 53.96
CA GLU A 753 1.17 -28.91 54.36
C GLU A 753 1.84 -29.64 53.18
N ARG A 754 1.19 -29.66 52.01
CA ARG A 754 1.72 -30.28 50.80
C ARG A 754 2.82 -29.44 50.15
N THR A 755 3.72 -30.13 49.47
CA THR A 755 4.84 -29.53 48.73
C THR A 755 4.38 -28.73 47.51
N THR A 756 3.24 -29.09 46.93
CA THR A 756 2.58 -28.36 45.84
C THR A 756 1.08 -28.18 46.14
N ASN A 757 0.39 -27.29 45.41
CA ASN A 757 -1.06 -27.06 45.57
C ASN A 757 -1.85 -27.69 44.41
N GLU A 758 -1.23 -28.60 43.67
CA GLU A 758 -1.85 -29.30 42.54
C GLU A 758 -2.48 -30.58 43.08
N HIS A 759 -3.75 -30.85 42.74
CA HIS A 759 -4.41 -32.13 43.04
C HIS A 759 -4.14 -33.11 41.91
N HIS A 760 -3.50 -34.22 42.23
CA HIS A 760 -3.10 -35.26 41.28
C HIS A 760 -3.86 -36.57 41.50
N VAL A 761 -4.05 -36.97 42.77
CA VAL A 761 -4.61 -38.28 43.13
C VAL A 761 -5.48 -38.19 44.39
N ASP A 762 -6.42 -39.11 44.52
CA ASP A 762 -7.27 -39.21 45.70
C ASP A 762 -6.56 -39.94 46.85
N GLU A 763 -6.99 -39.64 48.08
CA GLU A 763 -6.47 -40.25 49.31
C GLU A 763 -6.77 -41.75 49.35
N LEU A 764 -5.78 -42.56 49.75
CA LEU A 764 -5.94 -44.01 49.85
C LEU A 764 -6.69 -44.41 51.11
N SER A 765 -7.32 -45.59 51.08
CA SER A 765 -7.87 -46.21 52.28
C SER A 765 -6.78 -46.49 53.32
N GLN A 766 -7.15 -46.51 54.62
CA GLN A 766 -6.19 -46.75 55.69
C GLN A 766 -5.44 -48.09 55.56
N GLU A 767 -6.10 -49.12 55.02
CA GLU A 767 -5.48 -50.42 54.71
C GLU A 767 -4.38 -50.29 53.65
N ASN A 768 -4.66 -49.56 52.57
CA ASN A 768 -3.70 -49.35 51.47
C ASN A 768 -2.52 -48.47 51.89
N LYS A 769 -2.74 -47.48 52.77
CA LYS A 769 -1.65 -46.68 53.35
C LYS A 769 -0.65 -47.55 54.11
N GLU A 770 -1.14 -48.46 54.95
CA GLU A 770 -0.27 -49.38 55.70
C GLU A 770 0.43 -50.41 54.81
N LYS A 771 -0.20 -50.83 53.71
CA LYS A 771 0.44 -51.68 52.69
C LYS A 771 1.58 -50.96 51.98
N ILE A 772 1.38 -49.72 51.52
CA ILE A 772 2.42 -48.92 50.84
C ILE A 772 3.64 -48.75 51.73
N LYS A 773 3.47 -48.44 53.02
CA LYS A 773 4.59 -48.28 53.98
C LYS A 773 5.46 -49.53 54.13
N LYS A 774 4.87 -50.72 53.96
CA LYS A 774 5.55 -52.02 54.13
C LYS A 774 6.09 -52.60 52.83
N THR A 775 5.75 -51.99 51.69
CA THR A 775 6.11 -52.47 50.35
C THR A 775 7.42 -51.85 49.89
N ASN A 776 8.23 -52.59 49.13
CA ASN A 776 9.40 -52.04 48.45
C ASN A 776 8.96 -51.13 47.30
N ILE A 777 9.34 -49.85 47.33
CA ILE A 777 8.97 -48.86 46.31
C ILE A 777 10.14 -48.62 45.35
N VAL A 778 9.87 -48.75 44.06
CA VAL A 778 10.79 -48.33 42.99
C VAL A 778 10.21 -47.10 42.30
N LEU A 779 11.00 -46.02 42.17
CA LEU A 779 10.65 -44.86 41.37
C LEU A 779 11.48 -44.88 40.09
N ALA A 780 10.82 -45.03 38.94
CA ALA A 780 11.46 -45.25 37.65
C ALA A 780 11.21 -44.05 36.73
N TYR A 781 12.29 -43.41 36.25
CA TYR A 781 12.22 -42.20 35.44
C TYR A 781 13.01 -42.34 34.13
N LEU A 782 12.53 -41.75 33.03
CA LEU A 782 13.38 -41.64 31.83
C LEU A 782 14.45 -40.56 31.99
N CYS A 783 14.10 -39.43 32.61
CA CYS A 783 15.03 -38.34 32.90
C CYS A 783 14.97 -37.97 34.38
N PHE A 784 16.08 -37.97 35.09
CA PHE A 784 16.09 -37.70 36.53
C PHE A 784 17.28 -36.84 36.94
N ASN A 785 17.04 -35.89 37.85
CA ASN A 785 18.14 -35.15 38.48
C ASN A 785 18.63 -35.90 39.71
N LYS A 786 19.79 -36.57 39.58
CA LYS A 786 20.37 -37.36 40.67
C LYS A 786 20.58 -36.58 41.97
N ARG A 787 20.80 -35.26 41.91
CA ARG A 787 20.96 -34.42 43.10
C ARG A 787 19.69 -34.32 43.96
N SER A 788 18.52 -34.61 43.39
CA SER A 788 17.23 -34.58 44.09
C SER A 788 16.90 -35.90 44.81
N GLU A 789 17.67 -36.96 44.58
CA GLU A 789 17.43 -38.29 45.16
C GLU A 789 17.35 -38.28 46.68
N HIS A 790 18.30 -37.60 47.34
CA HIS A 790 18.35 -37.54 48.79
C HIS A 790 17.11 -36.86 49.37
N TYR A 791 16.71 -35.73 48.80
CA TYR A 791 15.51 -35.00 49.19
C TYR A 791 14.24 -35.86 49.03
N ILE A 792 14.11 -36.58 47.90
CA ILE A 792 12.94 -37.44 47.66
C ILE A 792 12.87 -38.57 48.71
N LYS A 793 14.00 -39.22 48.98
CA LYS A 793 14.07 -40.30 49.98
C LYS A 793 13.73 -39.79 51.38
N GLU A 794 14.28 -38.64 51.80
CA GLU A 794 13.99 -38.04 53.10
C GLU A 794 12.51 -37.68 53.27
N GLU A 795 11.88 -37.07 52.26
CA GLU A 795 10.47 -36.67 52.35
C GLU A 795 9.52 -37.88 52.36
N LEU A 796 9.81 -38.93 51.59
CA LEU A 796 9.01 -40.16 51.62
C LEU A 796 9.19 -40.93 52.94
N GLN A 797 10.39 -40.91 53.54
CA GLN A 797 10.64 -41.48 54.86
C GLN A 797 9.80 -40.78 55.95
N LYS A 798 9.59 -39.46 55.85
CA LYS A 798 8.68 -38.73 56.77
C LYS A 798 7.22 -39.20 56.67
N LEU A 799 6.82 -39.80 55.56
CA LEU A 799 5.50 -40.41 55.36
C LEU A 799 5.44 -41.88 55.83
N GLY A 800 6.54 -42.42 56.34
CA GLY A 800 6.67 -43.82 56.79
C GLY A 800 7.02 -44.81 55.69
N ILE A 801 7.57 -44.34 54.56
CA ILE A 801 8.01 -45.18 53.44
C ILE A 801 9.54 -45.26 53.48
N GLU A 802 10.08 -46.40 53.91
CA GLU A 802 11.53 -46.54 54.16
C GLU A 802 12.29 -47.19 52.99
N ASN A 803 11.68 -48.16 52.31
CA ASN A 803 12.35 -48.97 51.28
C ASN A 803 12.17 -48.37 49.88
N ILE A 804 13.06 -47.44 49.49
CA ILE A 804 12.96 -46.70 48.23
C ILE A 804 14.19 -46.90 47.35
N THR A 805 13.97 -47.40 46.14
CA THR A 805 14.96 -47.51 45.06
C THR A 805 14.59 -46.54 43.93
N ILE A 806 15.56 -45.79 43.39
CA ILE A 806 15.32 -44.91 42.23
C ILE A 806 16.11 -45.44 41.04
N LEU A 807 15.43 -45.66 39.93
CA LEU A 807 16.02 -46.04 38.65
C LEU A 807 15.80 -44.93 37.63
N PHE A 808 16.80 -44.66 36.80
CA PHE A 808 16.66 -43.68 35.74
C PHE A 808 17.62 -43.92 34.58
N VAL A 809 17.18 -43.52 33.38
CA VAL A 809 17.98 -43.70 32.15
C VAL A 809 18.94 -42.54 31.91
N LYS A 810 18.46 -41.29 32.10
CA LYS A 810 19.24 -40.07 31.83
C LYS A 810 19.40 -39.22 33.07
N ASP A 811 20.64 -38.98 33.49
CA ASP A 811 20.96 -38.00 34.54
C ASP A 811 20.87 -36.56 34.00
N LEU A 812 20.15 -35.70 34.72
CA LEU A 812 19.97 -34.27 34.48
C LEU A 812 20.73 -33.40 35.49
N SER A 813 21.59 -33.97 36.33
CA SER A 813 22.31 -33.24 37.38
C SER A 813 23.34 -32.24 36.86
N GLU A 814 23.84 -32.43 35.64
CA GLU A 814 24.77 -31.53 34.98
C GLU A 814 24.03 -30.46 34.17
N LYS A 815 24.31 -29.19 34.46
CA LYS A 815 23.76 -28.06 33.70
C LYS A 815 24.51 -27.89 32.38
N ILE A 816 23.78 -27.60 31.30
CA ILE A 816 24.37 -27.44 29.96
C ILE A 816 25.48 -26.37 29.95
N PHE A 817 25.30 -25.25 30.66
CA PHE A 817 26.31 -24.19 30.71
C PHE A 817 27.40 -24.40 31.79
N ASN A 818 27.30 -25.42 32.66
CA ASN A 818 28.36 -25.70 33.64
C ASN A 818 29.37 -26.75 33.17
N THR A 819 29.01 -27.56 32.18
CA THR A 819 29.87 -28.65 31.71
C THR A 819 31.15 -28.15 31.04
N HIS A 820 32.25 -28.91 31.20
CA HIS A 820 33.47 -28.82 30.38
C HIS A 820 33.27 -29.43 28.97
N ASN A 821 32.03 -29.74 28.59
CA ASN A 821 31.71 -30.42 27.35
C ASN A 821 31.87 -29.52 26.12
N SER A 822 32.30 -30.15 25.04
CA SER A 822 32.59 -29.57 23.72
C SER A 822 31.36 -29.13 22.90
N ILE A 823 30.21 -28.86 23.53
CA ILE A 823 28.98 -28.45 22.81
C ILE A 823 29.22 -27.16 22.04
N PHE A 824 29.84 -26.18 22.70
CA PHE A 824 30.17 -24.88 22.12
C PHE A 824 31.58 -24.90 21.49
N LEU A 825 31.79 -24.05 20.48
CA LEU A 825 33.11 -23.88 19.83
C LEU A 825 34.19 -23.46 20.82
N ASN A 826 33.83 -22.55 21.72
CA ASN A 826 34.71 -21.94 22.71
C ASN A 826 33.90 -21.29 23.84
N GLU A 827 34.59 -20.91 24.91
CA GLU A 827 33.98 -20.22 26.06
C GLU A 827 33.32 -18.87 25.70
N ASN A 828 33.78 -18.20 24.65
CA ASN A 828 33.16 -16.96 24.20
C ASN A 828 31.74 -17.20 23.64
N GLN A 829 31.58 -18.19 22.75
CA GLN A 829 30.27 -18.57 22.21
C GLN A 829 29.30 -18.98 23.32
N LYS A 830 29.78 -19.78 24.27
CA LYS A 830 29.00 -20.21 25.44
C LYS A 830 28.45 -19.02 26.22
N LYS A 831 29.31 -18.05 26.58
CA LYS A 831 28.90 -16.83 27.29
C LYS A 831 27.89 -15.99 26.51
N ILE A 832 28.05 -15.88 25.19
CA ILE A 832 27.10 -15.15 24.33
C ILE A 832 25.73 -15.83 24.35
N VAL A 833 25.70 -17.15 24.15
CA VAL A 833 24.45 -17.93 24.12
C VAL A 833 23.74 -17.88 25.46
N GLU A 834 24.49 -18.06 26.56
CA GLU A 834 23.96 -17.99 27.93
C GLU A 834 23.38 -16.61 28.24
N LYS A 835 24.11 -15.53 27.93
CA LYS A 835 23.69 -14.14 28.12
C LYS A 835 22.33 -13.88 27.44
N TRP A 836 22.21 -14.21 26.16
CA TRP A 836 21.02 -13.87 25.39
C TRP A 836 19.83 -14.75 25.75
N LEU A 837 20.01 -16.06 25.95
CA LEU A 837 18.93 -16.94 26.39
C LEU A 837 18.42 -16.57 27.79
N THR A 838 19.30 -16.14 28.69
CA THR A 838 18.92 -15.64 30.02
C THR A 838 18.09 -14.37 29.91
N LYS A 839 18.52 -13.39 29.09
CA LYS A 839 17.77 -12.15 28.88
C LYS A 839 16.38 -12.43 28.32
N ILE A 840 16.29 -13.22 27.26
CA ILE A 840 15.03 -13.58 26.59
C ILE A 840 14.10 -14.31 27.56
N GLY A 841 14.61 -15.33 28.27
CA GLY A 841 13.84 -16.08 29.24
C GLY A 841 13.31 -15.22 30.39
N TYR A 842 14.12 -14.28 30.89
CA TYR A 842 13.70 -13.32 31.91
C TYR A 842 12.57 -12.41 31.42
N GLU A 843 12.71 -11.76 30.25
CA GLU A 843 11.72 -10.82 29.73
C GLU A 843 10.38 -11.49 29.39
N ILE A 844 10.40 -12.69 28.80
CA ILE A 844 9.19 -13.47 28.49
C ILE A 844 8.44 -13.88 29.76
N LEU A 845 9.17 -14.31 30.79
CA LEU A 845 8.55 -14.65 32.07
C LEU A 845 8.07 -13.41 32.81
N LEU A 846 8.81 -12.30 32.73
CA LEU A 846 8.39 -11.04 33.31
C LEU A 846 7.06 -10.58 32.71
N SER A 847 6.96 -10.54 31.37
CA SER A 847 5.73 -10.14 30.68
C SER A 847 4.54 -11.07 30.93
N SER A 848 4.78 -12.38 31.05
CA SER A 848 3.70 -13.36 31.23
C SER A 848 3.27 -13.58 32.70
N LYS A 849 4.12 -13.23 33.68
CA LYS A 849 3.91 -13.49 35.11
C LYS A 849 3.73 -12.24 35.97
N LYS A 850 4.14 -11.05 35.50
CA LYS A 850 3.89 -9.77 36.16
C LYS A 850 2.48 -9.28 35.80
N ILE A 851 1.70 -8.85 36.80
CA ILE A 851 0.33 -8.33 36.64
C ILE A 851 0.35 -6.79 36.64
N SER A 852 1.09 -6.21 37.59
CA SER A 852 1.30 -4.76 37.73
C SER A 852 2.71 -4.49 38.27
N ASP A 853 3.12 -3.24 38.47
CA ASP A 853 4.50 -2.91 38.84
C ASP A 853 5.00 -3.58 40.13
N GLU A 854 4.10 -3.94 41.04
CA GLU A 854 4.42 -4.58 42.32
C GLU A 854 3.76 -5.96 42.50
N GLU A 855 2.95 -6.41 41.54
CA GLU A 855 2.14 -7.63 41.67
C GLU A 855 2.51 -8.69 40.64
N TYR A 856 2.73 -9.92 41.11
CA TYR A 856 3.05 -11.09 40.30
C TYR A 856 1.96 -12.16 40.46
N LYS A 857 1.83 -13.05 39.47
CA LYS A 857 0.99 -14.24 39.60
C LYS A 857 1.36 -15.04 40.86
N PRO A 858 0.40 -15.76 41.49
CA PRO A 858 0.66 -16.52 42.71
C PRO A 858 1.92 -17.39 42.62
N ARG A 859 2.75 -17.36 43.66
CA ARG A 859 4.05 -18.05 43.78
C ARG A 859 5.16 -17.54 42.86
N TRP A 860 4.93 -16.50 42.07
CA TRP A 860 5.99 -15.83 41.31
C TRP A 860 6.53 -14.63 42.07
N SER A 861 7.82 -14.42 41.94
CA SER A 861 8.54 -13.24 42.41
C SER A 861 9.61 -12.92 41.37
N GLU A 862 10.11 -11.70 41.36
CA GLU A 862 11.18 -11.33 40.44
C GLU A 862 12.40 -12.24 40.56
N LYS A 863 12.76 -12.62 41.81
CA LYS A 863 13.82 -13.59 42.08
C LYS A 863 13.56 -14.93 41.38
N ARG A 864 12.36 -15.48 41.51
CA ARG A 864 11.97 -16.74 40.85
C ARG A 864 11.98 -16.62 39.32
N ILE A 865 11.61 -15.47 38.78
CA ILE A 865 11.66 -15.19 37.34
C ILE A 865 13.12 -15.24 36.84
N ARG A 866 14.05 -14.61 37.56
CA ARG A 866 15.48 -14.65 37.24
C ARG A 866 16.03 -16.07 37.29
N GLU A 867 15.72 -16.83 38.33
CA GLU A 867 16.12 -18.23 38.47
C GLU A 867 15.50 -19.15 37.40
N ALA A 868 14.32 -18.79 36.87
CA ALA A 868 13.64 -19.57 35.84
C ALA A 868 14.03 -19.20 34.40
N ALA A 869 14.92 -18.23 34.19
CA ALA A 869 15.24 -17.69 32.87
C ALA A 869 15.83 -18.75 31.91
N LEU A 870 16.67 -19.66 32.41
CA LEU A 870 17.24 -20.77 31.65
C LEU A 870 16.54 -22.11 31.94
N GLY A 871 15.28 -22.08 32.36
CA GLY A 871 14.50 -23.23 32.79
C GLY A 871 14.20 -23.17 34.29
N TYR A 872 13.05 -23.71 34.71
CA TYR A 872 12.58 -23.57 36.09
C TYR A 872 13.57 -24.15 37.11
N ASN A 873 13.80 -23.41 38.20
CA ASN A 873 14.80 -23.71 39.23
C ASN A 873 16.25 -23.73 38.72
N ASP A 874 16.55 -22.88 37.72
CA ASP A 874 17.85 -22.78 37.06
C ASP A 874 18.38 -24.14 36.59
N ALA A 875 17.48 -24.93 36.00
CA ALA A 875 17.77 -26.30 35.60
C ALA A 875 18.72 -26.37 34.41
N GLN A 876 18.63 -25.40 33.49
CA GLN A 876 19.51 -25.28 32.32
C GLN A 876 19.59 -26.57 31.50
N GLN A 877 18.46 -27.26 31.36
CA GLN A 877 18.36 -28.48 30.55
C GLN A 877 17.78 -28.17 29.17
N LEU A 878 17.86 -29.13 28.26
CA LEU A 878 17.16 -29.06 26.98
C LEU A 878 16.65 -30.46 26.63
N VAL A 879 15.54 -30.82 27.29
CA VAL A 879 14.81 -32.06 27.10
C VAL A 879 13.56 -31.77 26.28
N VAL A 880 13.28 -32.59 25.28
CA VAL A 880 12.13 -32.46 24.40
C VAL A 880 11.49 -33.85 24.24
N PHE A 881 10.18 -33.95 24.44
CA PHE A 881 9.41 -35.17 24.19
C PHE A 881 8.66 -35.07 22.86
N SER A 882 8.09 -36.17 22.37
CA SER A 882 7.39 -36.22 21.08
C SER A 882 6.24 -35.21 20.95
N THR A 883 5.57 -34.87 22.04
CA THR A 883 4.39 -33.99 22.07
C THR A 883 4.50 -32.81 23.03
N ASN A 884 5.58 -32.72 23.81
CA ASN A 884 5.70 -31.72 24.86
C ASN A 884 7.16 -31.37 25.17
N ILE A 885 7.35 -30.26 25.88
CA ILE A 885 8.64 -29.79 26.38
C ILE A 885 8.52 -29.43 27.87
N PRO A 886 9.36 -29.99 28.75
CA PRO A 886 9.32 -29.71 30.18
C PRO A 886 9.75 -28.28 30.53
N THR A 887 9.25 -27.76 31.65
CA THR A 887 9.55 -26.39 32.11
C THR A 887 10.97 -26.22 32.66
N TYR A 888 11.66 -27.30 32.98
CA TYR A 888 13.09 -27.30 33.33
C TYR A 888 14.00 -27.19 32.08
N SER A 889 13.43 -27.28 30.87
CA SER A 889 14.15 -26.94 29.64
C SER A 889 14.28 -25.42 29.49
N ILE A 890 15.33 -24.96 28.79
CA ILE A 890 15.61 -23.53 28.56
C ILE A 890 14.35 -22.79 28.06
N THR A 891 13.94 -21.78 28.81
CA THR A 891 12.65 -21.09 28.69
C THR A 891 12.38 -20.50 27.30
N ALA A 892 13.40 -19.91 26.67
CA ALA A 892 13.26 -19.28 25.34
C ALA A 892 12.79 -20.26 24.23
N PHE A 893 13.00 -21.57 24.40
CA PHE A 893 12.59 -22.56 23.40
C PHE A 893 11.12 -22.95 23.48
N TRP A 894 10.40 -22.63 24.57
CA TRP A 894 9.02 -23.09 24.75
C TRP A 894 8.03 -22.05 25.28
N ALA A 895 8.51 -21.04 25.98
CA ALA A 895 7.64 -20.00 26.52
C ALA A 895 7.31 -18.95 25.45
N ASN A 896 6.06 -18.49 25.47
CA ASN A 896 5.61 -17.34 24.69
C ASN A 896 5.45 -16.12 25.61
N GLY A 897 5.71 -14.92 25.09
CA GLY A 897 5.55 -13.68 25.84
C GLY A 897 6.05 -12.48 25.06
N ASP A 898 6.37 -11.40 25.77
CA ASP A 898 6.87 -10.16 25.17
C ASP A 898 8.38 -9.99 25.41
N LEU A 899 9.07 -9.55 24.37
CA LEU A 899 10.48 -9.15 24.35
C LEU A 899 10.54 -7.69 23.87
N GLY A 900 10.61 -6.75 24.80
CA GLY A 900 10.38 -5.33 24.53
C GLY A 900 9.02 -5.08 23.86
N THR A 901 9.03 -4.54 22.65
CA THR A 901 7.81 -4.29 21.83
C THR A 901 7.40 -5.46 20.94
N HIS A 902 8.16 -6.56 20.92
CA HIS A 902 7.95 -7.68 20.00
C HIS A 902 7.37 -8.89 20.73
N LYS A 903 6.54 -9.67 20.03
CA LYS A 903 6.00 -10.95 20.53
C LYS A 903 7.02 -12.06 20.29
N TRP A 904 7.40 -12.77 21.35
CA TRP A 904 8.23 -13.96 21.28
C TRP A 904 7.38 -15.23 21.29
N MET A 905 7.69 -16.14 20.37
CA MET A 905 7.13 -17.48 20.31
C MET A 905 8.23 -18.53 20.43
N GLY A 906 8.07 -19.45 21.39
CA GLY A 906 8.96 -20.61 21.54
C GLY A 906 8.88 -21.55 20.33
N LEU A 907 9.99 -22.23 20.02
CA LEU A 907 10.04 -23.23 18.96
C LEU A 907 9.13 -24.43 19.25
N PHE A 908 9.11 -24.90 20.50
CA PHE A 908 8.33 -26.05 20.97
C PHE A 908 7.15 -25.57 21.82
N GLN A 909 5.94 -25.66 21.28
CA GLN A 909 4.75 -25.21 21.98
C GLN A 909 4.32 -26.22 23.05
N ARG A 910 4.16 -25.75 24.29
CA ARG A 910 3.78 -26.55 25.47
C ARG A 910 2.27 -26.55 25.69
N THR A 911 1.71 -27.68 26.13
CA THR A 911 0.32 -27.80 26.58
C THR A 911 0.07 -27.02 27.85
N VAL A 912 -0.91 -26.13 27.81
CA VAL A 912 -1.46 -25.49 29.00
C VAL A 912 -2.32 -26.56 29.69
N LYS A 913 -2.02 -26.87 30.94
CA LYS A 913 -2.95 -27.63 31.81
C LYS A 913 -4.05 -26.64 32.17
N ASP A 914 -5.09 -26.54 31.34
CA ASP A 914 -6.37 -25.92 31.68
C ASP A 914 -7.37 -27.01 32.05
#